data_AF-A0A834F4U7-F1
#
_entry.id   AF-A0A834F4U7-F1
#
_cell.length_a   1.000
_cell.length_b   1.000
_cell.length_c   1.000
_cell.angle_alpha   90.00
_cell.angle_beta   90.00
_cell.angle_gamma   90.00
#
_symmetry.space_group_name_H-M   'P 1'
#
loop_
_entity.id
_entity.type
_entity.pdbx_description
1 polymer ?
#
loop_
_entity_poly.entity_id
_entity_poly.type
_entity_poly.pdbx_seq_one_letter_code
_entity_poly.pdbx_strand_id
1 'polypeptide(L)'
;MPGLCCIRKHTNQSRVHSRVYASFSKKLLEIVSSSPLESEVCPGTQNDLSSTGSQQNQYNLIKERYEGCEIIMGNLEITQIESNWDFSFLKTIREVTGYILIAMNHFQEIPLGQLRVIRGNSLYEKRFALSVFFNYPKDGSSGLRQLGLVNLTEILEGGVQIINNKYLSYGPWIFWQDIVQDSNAPIEIQNNGEKGSCHKSCGNYCWGPNEHQCQILTKMVCAPQCNGRCFGTSPRDCCHVECAAGCRGPLDVDCYACRHFNDSGACVSQCPQSLIYNKQKFQMETNPNAKYQYGSICVSKCPTHFIVDGSSCVRVCPPDKMEVDRDGQKQCEPCSGFCPKVCEGTGANHRQTVDSSNIDSFINCTKIQGSLHFLVMGIHGDGFRNIPPLDAKKLEVFHTVREITDILNIQSWPTELKDLSVFSSLTTIQGRSLHKRFSLMVMHIPTLTSLGLRSLREISDGSVYISQNANLCYHHTVDWTQLFRGHRVRINNLSNNKPLTECVAEGHVCDPLCSDLGCWGPGPQQCLSCRNHSRDGTCVGGCHFYSGTPRESAGSDGECVSCHPECKPQWGKVSCTGPGANDCVACANLRDGPYCVSSCPSGVNDGQRGLIFKYPTKEGLCEPCHQNCTQGCFGPGLSDCLETARLAVSSGQITGIALGVPSGLIFCLAMVFLGVLYHRGLAIQRKRAMRRYLESGESFEPLGPGEKGTKVYARILKPSDLKKIKVLGFGVFGTVHKGFWTPEGESVKIPVAIKTIQDISGRQTFTEITNHMLSMGSLDHPYIVRLLGICPGRQPCSW
;
A
#
# COMPACT_ATOMS: atom_id res chain seq x y z
N MET A 1 -34.89 38.99 16.37
CA MET A 1 -35.26 40.41 16.56
C MET A 1 -34.82 41.17 15.31
N PRO A 2 -35.72 41.94 14.67
CA PRO A 2 -35.57 42.39 13.28
C PRO A 2 -35.57 43.94 13.11
N GLY A 3 -35.31 44.40 11.89
CA GLY A 3 -35.72 45.72 11.38
C GLY A 3 -35.67 45.71 9.85
N LEU A 4 -36.82 45.57 9.18
CA LEU A 4 -37.61 46.59 8.46
C LEU A 4 -37.29 46.57 6.94
N CYS A 5 -38.11 46.04 6.01
CA CYS A 5 -39.49 46.28 5.54
C CYS A 5 -39.61 47.30 4.37
N CYS A 6 -40.51 46.96 3.41
CA CYS A 6 -41.17 47.72 2.30
C CYS A 6 -40.77 47.26 0.87
N ILE A 7 -41.59 46.77 -0.09
CA ILE A 7 -43.00 46.86 -0.57
C ILE A 7 -43.06 47.40 -2.04
N ARG A 8 -43.71 46.60 -2.93
CA ARG A 8 -44.48 46.87 -4.18
C ARG A 8 -43.86 47.13 -5.60
N LYS A 9 -44.21 46.17 -6.49
CA LYS A 9 -45.04 46.19 -7.73
C LYS A 9 -44.56 46.85 -9.06
N HIS A 10 -44.56 45.99 -10.08
CA HIS A 10 -44.47 46.19 -11.53
C HIS A 10 -45.37 47.28 -12.16
N THR A 11 -44.89 47.91 -13.24
CA THR A 11 -45.67 48.21 -14.46
C THR A 11 -44.78 48.40 -15.70
N ASN A 12 -45.35 48.05 -16.86
CA ASN A 12 -44.82 48.02 -18.24
C ASN A 12 -44.48 49.39 -18.84
N GLN A 13 -43.52 49.42 -19.80
CA GLN A 13 -43.70 50.12 -21.10
C GLN A 13 -42.56 49.77 -22.11
N SER A 14 -42.91 49.03 -23.18
CA SER A 14 -42.91 49.43 -24.61
C SER A 14 -41.54 49.52 -25.31
N ARG A 15 -41.23 48.54 -26.18
CA ARG A 15 -41.18 48.66 -27.66
C ARG A 15 -40.37 49.84 -28.19
N VAL A 16 -39.22 49.56 -28.80
CA VAL A 16 -38.92 49.65 -30.26
C VAL A 16 -37.39 49.53 -30.40
N HIS A 17 -36.95 48.71 -31.37
CA HIS A 17 -35.61 48.54 -31.97
C HIS A 17 -35.19 47.07 -32.08
N SER A 18 -36.07 46.23 -32.64
CA SER A 18 -35.67 44.99 -33.27
C SER A 18 -35.24 45.28 -34.71
N ARG A 19 -33.97 45.00 -35.02
CA ARG A 19 -33.45 44.49 -36.33
C ARG A 19 -31.99 44.84 -36.63
N VAL A 20 -31.29 45.62 -35.79
CA VAL A 20 -29.85 45.91 -36.03
C VAL A 20 -28.91 45.22 -35.02
N TYR A 21 -29.40 44.78 -33.85
CA TYR A 21 -28.57 44.06 -32.86
C TYR A 21 -28.44 42.55 -33.06
N ALA A 22 -29.22 41.93 -33.96
CA ALA A 22 -29.19 40.48 -34.16
C ALA A 22 -27.95 39.97 -34.93
N SER A 23 -27.21 40.86 -35.61
CA SER A 23 -25.97 40.49 -36.31
C SER A 23 -24.72 40.69 -35.45
N PHE A 24 -24.71 41.69 -34.54
CA PHE A 24 -23.59 41.93 -33.63
C PHE A 24 -23.60 41.00 -32.40
N SER A 25 -24.77 40.59 -31.90
CA SER A 25 -24.84 39.64 -30.77
C SER A 25 -24.48 38.20 -31.16
N LYS A 26 -24.68 37.78 -32.42
CA LYS A 26 -24.21 36.45 -32.88
C LYS A 26 -22.68 36.38 -32.97
N LYS A 27 -22.03 37.47 -33.39
CA LYS A 27 -20.56 37.53 -33.45
C LYS A 27 -19.90 37.73 -32.09
N LEU A 28 -20.59 38.31 -31.10
CA LEU A 28 -20.09 38.38 -29.72
C LEU A 28 -20.35 37.09 -28.91
N LEU A 29 -21.42 36.33 -29.22
CA LEU A 29 -21.67 35.01 -28.61
C LEU A 29 -20.78 33.90 -29.21
N GLU A 30 -20.26 34.07 -30.43
CA GLU A 30 -19.23 33.18 -31.00
C GLU A 30 -17.80 33.51 -30.52
N ILE A 31 -17.58 34.65 -29.85
CA ILE A 31 -16.25 35.06 -29.33
C ILE A 31 -16.12 34.83 -27.81
N VAL A 32 -17.19 34.43 -27.11
CA VAL A 32 -17.16 34.17 -25.65
C VAL A 32 -17.33 32.66 -25.29
N SER A 33 -17.30 31.75 -26.27
CA SER A 33 -17.26 30.29 -26.02
C SER A 33 -15.93 29.61 -26.40
N SER A 34 -14.84 30.36 -26.54
CA SER A 34 -13.50 29.76 -26.49
C SER A 34 -13.01 29.76 -25.05
N SER A 35 -13.61 28.89 -24.22
CA SER A 35 -12.87 28.32 -23.10
C SER A 35 -11.60 27.65 -23.69
N PRO A 36 -10.46 27.66 -22.99
CA PRO A 36 -9.34 26.82 -23.40
C PRO A 36 -9.87 25.38 -23.43
N LEU A 37 -9.64 24.63 -24.52
CA LEU A 37 -10.20 23.29 -24.76
C LEU A 37 -10.16 22.45 -23.47
N GLU A 38 -11.29 22.33 -22.77
CA GLU A 38 -11.45 21.35 -21.70
C GLU A 38 -11.64 20.01 -22.41
N SER A 39 -10.64 19.13 -22.31
CA SER A 39 -10.76 17.76 -22.82
C SER A 39 -11.95 17.07 -22.15
N GLU A 40 -12.77 16.39 -22.96
CA GLU A 40 -13.95 15.69 -22.48
C GLU A 40 -13.54 14.36 -21.81
N VAL A 41 -13.87 14.22 -20.53
CA VAL A 41 -13.45 13.11 -19.67
C VAL A 41 -14.64 12.21 -19.34
N CYS A 42 -14.47 10.89 -19.43
CA CYS A 42 -15.55 9.93 -19.19
C CYS A 42 -15.11 8.80 -18.25
N PRO A 43 -16.04 8.26 -17.44
CA PRO A 43 -15.74 7.11 -16.59
C PRO A 43 -15.63 5.82 -17.39
N GLY A 44 -14.58 5.04 -17.16
CA GLY A 44 -14.43 3.69 -17.72
C GLY A 44 -15.33 2.64 -17.05
N THR A 45 -15.13 1.38 -17.43
CA THR A 45 -15.85 0.21 -16.88
C THR A 45 -14.90 -0.74 -16.13
N GLN A 46 -15.46 -1.66 -15.35
CA GLN A 46 -14.73 -2.73 -14.66
C GLN A 46 -15.63 -3.97 -14.56
N ASN A 47 -16.03 -4.48 -15.72
CA ASN A 47 -16.91 -5.63 -15.86
C ASN A 47 -16.14 -6.89 -16.31
N ASP A 48 -14.87 -6.74 -16.71
CA ASP A 48 -14.05 -7.78 -17.31
C ASP A 48 -14.77 -8.41 -18.52
N LEU A 49 -15.14 -9.69 -18.42
CA LEU A 49 -15.87 -10.44 -19.45
C LEU A 49 -17.38 -10.54 -19.15
N SER A 50 -17.88 -9.85 -18.12
CA SER A 50 -19.29 -9.86 -17.77
C SER A 50 -20.07 -8.93 -18.70
N SER A 51 -21.24 -9.38 -19.18
CA SER A 51 -22.17 -8.57 -19.97
C SER A 51 -23.51 -8.42 -19.25
N THR A 52 -24.12 -7.25 -19.37
CA THR A 52 -25.42 -6.93 -18.78
C THR A 52 -26.48 -6.78 -19.87
N GLY A 53 -27.41 -7.73 -19.92
CA GLY A 53 -28.58 -7.66 -20.80
C GLY A 53 -28.30 -8.14 -22.23
N SER A 54 -29.02 -7.57 -23.21
CA SER A 54 -28.82 -7.90 -24.62
C SER A 54 -27.59 -7.18 -25.20
N GLN A 55 -27.03 -7.71 -26.28
CA GLN A 55 -25.92 -7.05 -26.99
C GLN A 55 -26.27 -5.60 -27.37
N GLN A 56 -27.52 -5.33 -27.78
CA GLN A 56 -27.95 -3.99 -28.20
C GLN A 56 -27.88 -3.02 -27.03
N ASN A 57 -28.29 -3.46 -25.84
CA ASN A 57 -28.18 -2.66 -24.63
C ASN A 57 -26.72 -2.40 -24.29
N GLN A 58 -25.86 -3.41 -24.40
CA GLN A 58 -24.43 -3.26 -24.16
C GLN A 58 -23.79 -2.23 -25.10
N TYR A 59 -24.09 -2.28 -26.39
CA TYR A 59 -23.59 -1.28 -27.35
C TYR A 59 -24.13 0.12 -27.08
N ASN A 60 -25.41 0.25 -26.78
CA ASN A 60 -26.00 1.55 -26.43
C ASN A 60 -25.33 2.15 -25.18
N LEU A 61 -25.04 1.34 -24.16
CA LEU A 61 -24.31 1.77 -22.96
C LEU A 61 -22.86 2.18 -23.26
N ILE A 62 -22.17 1.47 -24.16
CA ILE A 62 -20.81 1.82 -24.60
C ILE A 62 -20.86 3.15 -25.36
N LYS A 63 -21.82 3.32 -26.27
CA LYS A 63 -21.98 4.54 -27.07
C LYS A 63 -22.30 5.73 -26.18
N GLU A 64 -23.33 5.64 -25.34
CA GLU A 64 -23.74 6.70 -24.42
C GLU A 64 -22.59 7.16 -23.50
N ARG A 65 -21.71 6.23 -23.11
CA ARG A 65 -20.58 6.51 -22.22
C ARG A 65 -19.39 7.19 -22.89
N TYR A 66 -19.10 6.83 -24.15
CA TYR A 66 -17.84 7.23 -24.81
C TYR A 66 -18.03 8.14 -26.03
N GLU A 67 -19.27 8.46 -26.42
CA GLU A 67 -19.54 9.46 -27.47
C GLU A 67 -19.06 10.85 -27.01
N GLY A 68 -18.15 11.47 -27.78
CA GLY A 68 -17.51 12.74 -27.44
C GLY A 68 -16.22 12.61 -26.61
N CYS A 69 -15.96 11.44 -26.03
CA CYS A 69 -14.89 11.26 -25.05
C CYS A 69 -13.48 11.42 -25.62
N GLU A 70 -12.60 12.17 -24.94
CA GLU A 70 -11.17 12.24 -25.24
C GLU A 70 -10.32 11.44 -24.24
N ILE A 71 -10.69 11.42 -22.95
CA ILE A 71 -9.93 10.76 -21.87
C ILE A 71 -10.85 9.82 -21.08
N ILE A 72 -10.52 8.53 -21.05
CA ILE A 72 -11.24 7.54 -20.24
C ILE A 72 -10.55 7.39 -18.89
N MET A 73 -11.23 7.82 -17.82
CA MET A 73 -10.86 7.60 -16.43
C MET A 73 -11.33 6.23 -15.95
N GLY A 74 -10.54 5.21 -16.21
CA GLY A 74 -10.81 3.81 -15.92
C GLY A 74 -10.38 2.92 -17.08
N ASN A 75 -11.08 1.80 -17.26
CA ASN A 75 -10.76 0.85 -18.32
C ASN A 75 -11.70 1.03 -19.52
N LEU A 76 -11.20 0.73 -20.71
CA LEU A 76 -12.01 0.59 -21.92
C LEU A 76 -12.23 -0.90 -22.20
N GLU A 77 -13.44 -1.38 -21.95
CA GLU A 77 -13.81 -2.78 -22.17
C GLU A 77 -14.82 -2.89 -23.32
N ILE A 78 -14.41 -3.56 -24.40
CA ILE A 78 -15.28 -3.88 -25.53
C ILE A 78 -15.31 -5.39 -25.67
N THR A 79 -16.39 -5.99 -25.18
CA THR A 79 -16.50 -7.43 -25.08
C THR A 79 -17.84 -7.93 -25.63
N GLN A 80 -17.86 -9.16 -26.18
CA GLN A 80 -19.09 -9.87 -26.57
C GLN A 80 -19.98 -9.14 -27.59
N ILE A 81 -19.39 -8.36 -28.49
CA ILE A 81 -20.12 -7.68 -29.57
C ILE A 81 -20.17 -8.59 -30.81
N GLU A 82 -21.30 -9.26 -31.01
CA GLU A 82 -21.45 -10.22 -32.12
C GLU A 82 -22.01 -9.61 -33.40
N SER A 83 -22.54 -8.38 -33.33
CA SER A 83 -23.09 -7.62 -34.45
C SER A 83 -22.08 -6.61 -35.01
N ASN A 84 -22.16 -6.30 -36.31
CA ASN A 84 -21.29 -5.33 -36.96
C ASN A 84 -21.80 -3.89 -36.77
N TRP A 85 -21.77 -3.39 -35.54
CA TRP A 85 -22.17 -2.02 -35.22
C TRP A 85 -21.06 -0.99 -35.44
N ASP A 86 -21.47 0.27 -35.54
CA ASP A 86 -20.55 1.38 -35.76
C ASP A 86 -19.90 1.85 -34.45
N PHE A 87 -18.58 1.74 -34.35
CA PHE A 87 -17.78 2.23 -33.23
C PHE A 87 -17.06 3.55 -33.53
N SER A 88 -17.45 4.27 -34.60
CA SER A 88 -16.80 5.52 -35.03
C SER A 88 -16.67 6.59 -33.95
N PHE A 89 -17.57 6.59 -32.97
CA PHE A 89 -17.53 7.49 -31.81
C PHE A 89 -16.28 7.32 -30.93
N LEU A 90 -15.57 6.17 -31.00
CA LEU A 90 -14.33 5.94 -30.26
C LEU A 90 -13.11 6.69 -30.86
N LYS A 91 -13.24 7.28 -32.05
CA LYS A 91 -12.14 7.97 -32.75
C LYS A 91 -11.60 9.19 -32.01
N THR A 92 -12.37 9.75 -31.09
CA THR A 92 -12.00 10.93 -30.29
C THR A 92 -11.09 10.58 -29.10
N ILE A 93 -11.06 9.31 -28.69
CA ILE A 93 -10.31 8.87 -27.51
C ILE A 93 -8.81 8.99 -27.79
N ARG A 94 -8.12 9.72 -26.91
CA ARG A 94 -6.67 9.95 -26.93
C ARG A 94 -5.94 9.27 -25.80
N GLU A 95 -6.62 9.01 -24.69
CA GLU A 95 -6.01 8.46 -23.48
C GLU A 95 -6.95 7.52 -22.73
N VAL A 96 -6.40 6.41 -22.23
CA VAL A 96 -7.08 5.50 -21.29
C VAL A 96 -6.20 5.37 -20.04
N THR A 97 -6.75 5.68 -18.86
CA THR A 97 -5.95 5.66 -17.62
C THR A 97 -5.76 4.26 -17.04
N GLY A 98 -6.69 3.34 -17.28
CA GLY A 98 -6.61 1.94 -16.85
C GLY A 98 -6.04 1.03 -17.94
N TYR A 99 -6.70 -0.08 -18.19
CA TYR A 99 -6.40 -1.01 -19.29
C TYR A 99 -7.42 -0.93 -20.43
N ILE A 100 -7.06 -1.52 -21.58
CA ILE A 100 -7.95 -1.78 -22.72
C ILE A 100 -8.16 -3.28 -22.88
N LEU A 101 -9.42 -3.72 -22.88
CA LEU A 101 -9.83 -5.10 -23.09
C LEU A 101 -10.71 -5.19 -24.34
N ILE A 102 -10.27 -5.95 -25.34
CA ILE A 102 -10.99 -6.22 -26.58
C ILE A 102 -11.13 -7.73 -26.74
N ALA A 103 -12.27 -8.27 -26.32
CA ALA A 103 -12.44 -9.72 -26.24
C ALA A 103 -13.77 -10.23 -26.82
N MET A 104 -13.74 -11.36 -27.52
CA MET A 104 -14.97 -12.06 -27.95
C MET A 104 -15.88 -11.20 -28.86
N ASN A 105 -15.30 -10.41 -29.76
CA ASN A 105 -16.05 -9.56 -30.70
C ASN A 105 -16.02 -10.08 -32.15
N HIS A 106 -17.02 -9.71 -32.95
CA HIS A 106 -17.13 -10.10 -34.36
C HIS A 106 -16.85 -8.96 -35.35
N PHE A 107 -16.69 -7.71 -34.89
CA PHE A 107 -16.35 -6.58 -35.75
C PHE A 107 -14.93 -6.72 -36.34
N GLN A 108 -14.69 -6.06 -37.48
CA GLN A 108 -13.43 -6.18 -38.22
C GLN A 108 -12.36 -5.16 -37.81
N GLU A 109 -12.76 -4.03 -37.25
CA GLU A 109 -11.87 -2.95 -36.85
C GLU A 109 -12.46 -2.20 -35.65
N ILE A 110 -11.56 -1.74 -34.78
CA ILE A 110 -11.88 -0.80 -33.71
C ILE A 110 -11.21 0.54 -34.02
N PRO A 111 -11.96 1.65 -34.16
CA PRO A 111 -11.41 2.89 -34.68
C PRO A 111 -10.80 3.77 -33.57
N LEU A 112 -9.74 3.28 -32.92
CA LEU A 112 -8.99 3.99 -31.87
C LEU A 112 -7.77 4.77 -32.43
N GLY A 113 -7.95 5.39 -33.60
CA GLY A 113 -6.87 6.02 -34.36
C GLY A 113 -6.19 7.19 -33.65
N GLN A 114 -6.86 7.87 -32.72
CA GLN A 114 -6.29 8.99 -31.97
C GLN A 114 -5.70 8.59 -30.61
N LEU A 115 -5.84 7.33 -30.19
CA LEU A 115 -5.30 6.86 -28.91
C LEU A 115 -3.78 6.98 -28.93
N ARG A 116 -3.22 7.70 -27.94
CA ARG A 116 -1.78 7.93 -27.80
C ARG A 116 -1.15 7.19 -26.63
N VAL A 117 -1.88 7.10 -25.52
CA VAL A 117 -1.37 6.59 -24.24
C VAL A 117 -2.37 5.66 -23.57
N ILE A 118 -1.86 4.53 -23.07
CA ILE A 118 -2.53 3.70 -22.05
C ILE A 118 -1.69 3.82 -20.78
N ARG A 119 -2.27 4.30 -19.67
CA ARG A 119 -1.47 4.54 -18.45
C ARG A 119 -1.24 3.28 -17.63
N GLY A 120 -2.21 2.36 -17.58
CA GLY A 120 -2.06 1.12 -16.82
C GLY A 120 -2.21 1.29 -15.30
N ASN A 121 -2.91 2.32 -14.82
CA ASN A 121 -3.20 2.50 -13.39
C ASN A 121 -4.00 1.31 -12.79
N SER A 122 -4.68 0.58 -13.65
CA SER A 122 -5.29 -0.73 -13.40
C SER A 122 -4.92 -1.66 -14.55
N LEU A 123 -4.74 -2.95 -14.25
CA LEU A 123 -4.27 -3.95 -15.21
C LEU A 123 -5.24 -5.15 -15.26
N TYR A 124 -5.57 -5.61 -16.47
CA TYR A 124 -6.31 -6.83 -16.68
C TYR A 124 -5.47 -8.03 -16.22
N GLU A 125 -6.07 -8.95 -15.46
CA GLU A 125 -5.37 -10.03 -14.73
C GLU A 125 -4.17 -9.55 -13.89
N LYS A 126 -4.14 -8.28 -13.48
CA LYS A 126 -3.01 -7.63 -12.79
C LYS A 126 -1.69 -7.64 -13.60
N ARG A 127 -1.75 -7.88 -14.91
CA ARG A 127 -0.55 -8.03 -15.76
C ARG A 127 -0.57 -7.16 -17.01
N PHE A 128 -1.73 -6.95 -17.63
CA PHE A 128 -1.82 -6.38 -18.97
C PHE A 128 -2.56 -5.05 -18.99
N ALA A 129 -1.97 -4.07 -19.69
CA ALA A 129 -2.64 -2.81 -20.01
C ALA A 129 -3.39 -2.88 -21.34
N LEU A 130 -3.02 -3.81 -22.23
CA LEU A 130 -3.75 -4.11 -23.46
C LEU A 130 -3.95 -5.62 -23.59
N SER A 131 -5.21 -6.06 -23.62
CA SER A 131 -5.59 -7.46 -23.82
C SER A 131 -6.56 -7.59 -24.99
N VAL A 132 -6.17 -8.37 -26.00
CA VAL A 132 -6.93 -8.61 -27.23
C VAL A 132 -7.02 -10.11 -27.51
N PHE A 133 -8.21 -10.70 -27.40
CA PHE A 133 -8.35 -12.14 -27.61
C PHE A 133 -9.74 -12.61 -28.08
N PHE A 134 -9.76 -13.74 -28.79
CA PHE A 134 -10.98 -14.43 -29.26
C PHE A 134 -11.94 -13.55 -30.09
N ASN A 135 -11.43 -12.58 -30.86
CA ASN A 135 -12.26 -11.67 -31.65
C ASN A 135 -12.67 -12.27 -33.02
N TYR A 136 -13.40 -13.39 -32.99
CA TYR A 136 -14.01 -14.04 -34.14
C TYR A 136 -15.19 -14.94 -33.71
N PRO A 137 -16.23 -15.16 -34.55
CA PRO A 137 -17.31 -16.10 -34.25
C PRO A 137 -16.78 -17.53 -34.17
N LYS A 138 -17.43 -18.38 -33.36
CA LYS A 138 -17.06 -19.81 -33.22
C LYS A 138 -16.99 -20.54 -34.57
N ASP A 139 -17.86 -20.16 -35.50
CA ASP A 139 -17.97 -20.77 -36.84
C ASP A 139 -16.89 -20.26 -37.81
N GLY A 140 -16.13 -19.24 -37.39
CA GLY A 140 -14.94 -18.75 -38.10
C GLY A 140 -15.22 -18.07 -39.44
N SER A 141 -16.38 -17.47 -39.68
CA SER A 141 -16.68 -16.84 -40.97
C SER A 141 -16.01 -15.46 -41.18
N SER A 142 -15.68 -14.75 -40.10
CA SER A 142 -15.09 -13.39 -40.11
C SER A 142 -14.50 -13.04 -38.73
N GLY A 143 -13.94 -11.84 -38.54
CA GLY A 143 -13.46 -11.39 -37.23
C GLY A 143 -12.53 -10.18 -37.33
N LEU A 144 -11.93 -9.79 -36.20
CA LEU A 144 -11.05 -8.63 -36.09
C LEU A 144 -9.84 -8.76 -37.00
N ARG A 145 -9.65 -7.81 -37.91
CA ARG A 145 -8.57 -7.78 -38.91
C ARG A 145 -7.43 -6.83 -38.55
N GLN A 146 -7.75 -5.69 -37.94
CA GLN A 146 -6.78 -4.66 -37.55
C GLN A 146 -7.19 -3.94 -36.26
N LEU A 147 -6.20 -3.48 -35.49
CA LEU A 147 -6.41 -2.84 -34.19
C LEU A 147 -6.56 -1.31 -34.25
N GLY A 148 -6.31 -0.65 -35.40
CA GLY A 148 -6.57 0.78 -35.56
C GLY A 148 -5.77 1.73 -34.65
N LEU A 149 -4.79 1.24 -33.89
CA LEU A 149 -4.02 1.98 -32.87
C LEU A 149 -2.84 2.78 -33.46
N VAL A 150 -3.06 3.49 -34.56
CA VAL A 150 -1.98 4.10 -35.36
C VAL A 150 -1.11 5.08 -34.57
N ASN A 151 -1.72 5.84 -33.65
CA ASN A 151 -1.04 6.85 -32.83
C ASN A 151 -0.58 6.36 -31.45
N LEU A 152 -0.78 5.07 -31.13
CA LEU A 152 -0.39 4.51 -29.85
C LEU A 152 1.12 4.32 -29.80
N THR A 153 1.80 5.12 -28.98
CA THR A 153 3.25 5.09 -28.83
C THR A 153 3.69 4.97 -27.36
N GLU A 154 2.75 4.89 -26.42
CA GLU A 154 3.06 4.75 -24.99
C GLU A 154 2.09 3.80 -24.27
N ILE A 155 2.67 2.84 -23.54
CA ILE A 155 2.03 2.13 -22.44
C ILE A 155 2.92 2.35 -21.20
N LEU A 156 2.44 3.14 -20.23
CA LEU A 156 3.27 3.54 -19.08
C LEU A 156 3.52 2.38 -18.11
N GLU A 157 2.48 1.61 -17.78
CA GLU A 157 2.54 0.45 -16.90
C GLU A 157 1.75 -0.71 -17.52
N GLY A 158 2.19 -1.95 -17.28
CA GLY A 158 1.53 -3.15 -17.76
C GLY A 158 2.01 -3.68 -19.11
N GLY A 159 1.78 -4.97 -19.30
CA GLY A 159 2.14 -5.70 -20.51
C GLY A 159 1.09 -5.66 -21.61
N VAL A 160 1.35 -6.43 -22.67
CA VAL A 160 0.47 -6.57 -23.83
C VAL A 160 0.17 -8.05 -24.05
N GLN A 161 -1.10 -8.39 -24.20
CA GLN A 161 -1.57 -9.73 -24.53
C GLN A 161 -2.40 -9.68 -25.81
N ILE A 162 -1.93 -10.36 -26.86
CA ILE A 162 -2.66 -10.51 -28.12
C ILE A 162 -2.66 -11.99 -28.48
N ILE A 163 -3.73 -12.70 -28.13
CA ILE A 163 -3.78 -14.15 -28.25
C ILE A 163 -5.07 -14.61 -28.93
N ASN A 164 -4.97 -15.66 -29.75
CA ASN A 164 -6.15 -16.27 -30.39
C ASN A 164 -7.01 -15.24 -31.15
N ASN A 165 -6.42 -14.48 -32.07
CA ASN A 165 -7.18 -13.63 -33.00
C ASN A 165 -6.93 -14.12 -34.43
N LYS A 166 -7.74 -15.08 -34.87
CA LYS A 166 -7.56 -15.84 -36.14
C LYS A 166 -7.39 -14.96 -37.39
N TYR A 167 -8.03 -13.79 -37.43
CA TYR A 167 -8.06 -12.90 -38.60
C TYR A 167 -7.20 -11.64 -38.47
N LEU A 168 -6.49 -11.46 -37.35
CA LEU A 168 -5.75 -10.23 -37.05
C LEU A 168 -4.36 -10.27 -37.69
N SER A 169 -4.10 -9.37 -38.65
CA SER A 169 -2.91 -9.46 -39.52
C SER A 169 -1.77 -8.48 -39.23
N TYR A 170 -1.99 -7.43 -38.42
CA TYR A 170 -1.01 -6.35 -38.25
C TYR A 170 -0.55 -6.16 -36.80
N GLY A 171 -1.46 -5.92 -35.86
CA GLY A 171 -1.15 -5.65 -34.45
C GLY A 171 -0.18 -6.61 -33.75
N PRO A 172 -0.25 -7.95 -33.96
CA PRO A 172 0.71 -8.91 -33.42
C PRO A 172 2.17 -8.66 -33.84
N TRP A 173 2.38 -7.94 -34.95
CA TRP A 173 3.67 -7.75 -35.61
C TRP A 173 4.25 -6.35 -35.42
N ILE A 174 3.68 -5.56 -34.50
CA ILE A 174 4.19 -4.25 -34.09
C ILE A 174 5.44 -4.39 -33.23
N PHE A 175 6.34 -3.39 -33.27
CA PHE A 175 7.50 -3.33 -32.40
C PHE A 175 7.12 -2.82 -31.01
N TRP A 176 6.57 -3.71 -30.20
CA TRP A 176 6.02 -3.39 -28.88
C TRP A 176 7.03 -2.85 -27.87
N GLN A 177 8.32 -3.16 -28.02
CA GLN A 177 9.38 -2.63 -27.15
C GLN A 177 9.54 -1.10 -27.26
N ASP A 178 9.11 -0.48 -28.36
CA ASP A 178 9.06 0.98 -28.48
C ASP A 178 7.88 1.57 -27.69
N ILE A 179 6.75 0.87 -27.64
CA ILE A 179 5.51 1.35 -27.02
C ILE A 179 5.51 1.12 -25.50
N VAL A 180 5.85 -0.09 -25.08
CA VAL A 180 5.81 -0.50 -23.66
C VAL A 180 6.97 0.14 -22.91
N GLN A 181 6.66 0.88 -21.85
CA GLN A 181 7.67 1.64 -21.13
C GLN A 181 8.55 0.73 -20.27
N ASP A 182 7.93 -0.17 -19.50
CA ASP A 182 8.61 -1.16 -18.67
C ASP A 182 9.15 -2.33 -19.52
N SER A 183 10.46 -2.48 -19.55
CA SER A 183 11.12 -3.58 -20.29
C SER A 183 10.87 -4.97 -19.70
N ASN A 184 10.40 -5.05 -18.45
CA ASN A 184 10.07 -6.33 -17.79
C ASN A 184 8.60 -6.72 -17.97
N ALA A 185 7.76 -5.83 -18.50
CA ALA A 185 6.34 -6.10 -18.67
C ALA A 185 6.11 -7.23 -19.71
N PRO A 186 5.18 -8.17 -19.45
CA PRO A 186 4.98 -9.33 -20.31
C PRO A 186 4.38 -8.94 -21.66
N ILE A 187 4.98 -9.39 -22.76
CA ILE A 187 4.44 -9.27 -24.12
C ILE A 187 4.10 -10.68 -24.61
N GLU A 188 2.82 -11.04 -24.56
CA GLU A 188 2.30 -12.36 -24.92
C GLU A 188 1.56 -12.31 -26.27
N ILE A 189 2.18 -12.83 -27.33
CA ILE A 189 1.62 -12.82 -28.69
C ILE A 189 1.60 -14.24 -29.25
N GLN A 190 0.40 -14.84 -29.38
CA GLN A 190 0.26 -16.27 -29.75
C GLN A 190 -1.01 -16.54 -30.57
N ASN A 191 -0.97 -17.53 -31.48
CA ASN A 191 -2.15 -18.04 -32.20
C ASN A 191 -2.98 -16.95 -32.92
N ASN A 192 -2.33 -15.99 -33.58
CA ASN A 192 -3.00 -14.94 -34.35
C ASN A 192 -2.94 -15.20 -35.87
N GLY A 193 -3.62 -14.36 -36.64
CA GLY A 193 -3.63 -14.42 -38.10
C GLY A 193 -2.25 -14.18 -38.74
N GLU A 194 -2.16 -14.54 -40.02
CA GLU A 194 -0.94 -14.34 -40.81
C GLU A 194 -0.56 -12.86 -40.94
N LYS A 195 0.76 -12.61 -40.98
CA LYS A 195 1.31 -11.26 -41.13
C LYS A 195 0.88 -10.63 -42.45
N GLY A 196 0.20 -9.49 -42.35
CA GLY A 196 -0.14 -8.65 -43.51
C GLY A 196 1.08 -7.93 -44.09
N SER A 197 1.01 -7.56 -45.37
CA SER A 197 2.06 -6.77 -46.03
C SER A 197 1.93 -5.29 -45.67
N CYS A 198 3.01 -4.70 -45.16
CA CYS A 198 3.08 -3.27 -44.86
C CYS A 198 3.40 -2.45 -46.13
N HIS A 199 3.03 -1.16 -46.12
CA HIS A 199 3.51 -0.23 -47.13
C HIS A 199 5.05 -0.17 -47.13
N LYS A 200 5.65 0.05 -48.31
CA LYS A 200 7.11 -0.01 -48.49
C LYS A 200 7.90 0.97 -47.60
N SER A 201 7.30 2.12 -47.25
CA SER A 201 7.93 3.12 -46.37
C SER A 201 7.92 2.75 -44.89
N CYS A 202 7.10 1.79 -44.44
CA CYS A 202 7.00 1.41 -43.03
C CYS A 202 8.11 0.45 -42.57
N GLY A 203 8.90 -0.08 -43.50
CA GLY A 203 9.74 -1.24 -43.22
C GLY A 203 8.88 -2.43 -42.81
N ASN A 204 9.13 -2.96 -41.59
CA ASN A 204 8.51 -4.20 -41.11
C ASN A 204 7.31 -4.02 -40.18
N TYR A 205 7.04 -2.79 -39.72
CA TYR A 205 6.11 -2.52 -38.62
C TYR A 205 5.02 -1.53 -39.05
N CYS A 206 3.77 -2.01 -39.06
CA CYS A 206 2.62 -1.22 -39.45
C CYS A 206 1.36 -1.71 -38.74
N TRP A 207 0.41 -0.80 -38.53
CA TRP A 207 -0.92 -1.07 -38.00
C TRP A 207 -1.93 -1.47 -39.09
N GLY A 208 -1.56 -1.29 -40.36
CA GLY A 208 -2.35 -1.62 -41.54
C GLY A 208 -1.55 -1.45 -42.85
N PRO A 209 -2.16 -1.69 -44.01
CA PRO A 209 -1.45 -1.77 -45.30
C PRO A 209 -1.02 -0.42 -45.88
N ASN A 210 -1.57 0.70 -45.40
CA ASN A 210 -1.35 2.02 -46.00
C ASN A 210 -0.16 2.76 -45.39
N GLU A 211 0.39 3.73 -46.13
CA GLU A 211 1.53 4.56 -45.68
C GLU A 211 1.27 5.30 -44.35
N HIS A 212 0.08 5.86 -44.17
CA HIS A 212 -0.28 6.56 -42.94
C HIS A 212 -0.50 5.63 -41.74
N GLN A 213 -0.36 4.31 -41.91
CA GLN A 213 -0.50 3.29 -40.87
C GLN A 213 0.84 2.67 -40.47
N CYS A 214 1.98 3.26 -40.88
CA CYS A 214 3.28 2.88 -40.37
C CYS A 214 3.36 3.08 -38.84
N GLN A 215 4.10 2.21 -38.15
CA GLN A 215 4.38 2.44 -36.73
C GLN A 215 5.31 3.66 -36.56
N ILE A 216 4.93 4.58 -35.68
CA ILE A 216 5.76 5.72 -35.30
C ILE A 216 6.67 5.28 -34.15
N LEU A 217 7.99 5.41 -34.33
CA LEU A 217 8.98 5.05 -33.30
C LEU A 217 9.42 6.30 -32.55
N THR A 218 9.35 6.26 -31.21
CA THR A 218 9.63 7.44 -30.36
C THR A 218 10.51 7.15 -29.16
N LYS A 219 11.05 5.92 -29.03
CA LYS A 219 11.93 5.51 -27.92
C LYS A 219 13.20 4.83 -28.43
N MET A 220 13.06 3.82 -29.27
CA MET A 220 14.17 2.97 -29.71
C MET A 220 15.05 3.61 -30.77
N VAL A 221 14.56 4.66 -31.43
CA VAL A 221 15.30 5.45 -32.43
C VAL A 221 16.03 6.65 -31.83
N CYS A 222 15.83 6.91 -30.53
CA CYS A 222 16.32 8.11 -29.88
C CYS A 222 17.83 8.07 -29.67
N ALA A 223 18.43 9.27 -29.61
CA ALA A 223 19.83 9.41 -29.22
C ALA A 223 20.05 8.93 -27.77
N PRO A 224 21.21 8.35 -27.43
CA PRO A 224 21.49 7.85 -26.08
C PRO A 224 21.41 8.89 -24.95
N GLN A 225 21.46 10.19 -25.28
CA GLN A 225 21.34 11.29 -24.34
C GLN A 225 19.90 11.62 -23.95
N CYS A 226 18.90 11.09 -24.67
CA CYS A 226 17.50 11.35 -24.36
C CYS A 226 17.07 10.56 -23.12
N ASN A 227 16.48 11.26 -22.14
CA ASN A 227 15.97 10.66 -20.89
C ASN A 227 14.57 10.01 -21.04
N GLY A 228 14.05 9.92 -22.26
CA GLY A 228 12.68 9.52 -22.53
C GLY A 228 12.41 9.37 -24.02
N ARG A 229 11.38 10.08 -24.50
CA ARG A 229 10.95 10.03 -25.91
C ARG A 229 11.73 11.01 -26.79
N CYS A 230 11.60 10.85 -28.10
CA CYS A 230 12.14 11.75 -29.11
C CYS A 230 11.22 11.87 -30.32
N PHE A 231 11.47 12.88 -31.14
CA PHE A 231 10.82 13.10 -32.45
C PHE A 231 11.80 12.99 -33.63
N GLY A 232 13.01 12.51 -33.37
CA GLY A 232 14.09 12.33 -34.33
C GLY A 232 15.29 11.60 -33.69
N THR A 233 16.35 11.40 -34.48
CA THR A 233 17.53 10.62 -34.06
C THR A 233 18.66 11.47 -33.49
N SER A 234 18.56 12.80 -33.56
CA SER A 234 19.57 13.72 -33.04
C SER A 234 19.39 13.94 -31.53
N PRO A 235 20.46 14.23 -30.77
CA PRO A 235 20.34 14.67 -29.38
C PRO A 235 19.53 15.97 -29.19
N ARG A 236 19.30 16.73 -30.27
CA ARG A 236 18.42 17.92 -30.26
C ARG A 236 16.94 17.58 -30.38
N ASP A 237 16.62 16.36 -30.79
CA ASP A 237 15.26 15.89 -31.02
C ASP A 237 14.70 15.15 -29.79
N CYS A 238 15.35 15.26 -28.63
CA CYS A 238 14.85 14.73 -27.38
C CYS A 238 13.62 15.53 -26.91
N CYS A 239 12.60 14.81 -26.46
CA CYS A 239 11.44 15.42 -25.82
C CYS A 239 11.76 15.88 -24.40
N HIS A 240 10.91 16.77 -23.86
CA HIS A 240 10.91 17.07 -22.44
C HIS A 240 10.68 15.78 -21.61
N VAL A 241 11.26 15.71 -20.42
CA VAL A 241 11.20 14.52 -19.54
C VAL A 241 9.78 14.19 -19.07
N GLU A 242 8.91 15.20 -19.03
CA GLU A 242 7.49 15.08 -18.70
C GLU A 242 6.62 14.73 -19.91
N CYS A 243 7.18 14.53 -21.11
CA CYS A 243 6.44 14.03 -22.25
C CYS A 243 6.28 12.51 -22.21
N ALA A 244 5.06 12.05 -22.52
CA ALA A 244 4.71 10.68 -22.86
C ALA A 244 4.36 10.59 -24.36
N ALA A 245 4.46 9.39 -24.94
CA ALA A 245 4.15 9.09 -26.35
C ALA A 245 5.04 9.80 -27.41
N GLY A 246 5.69 10.90 -27.08
CA GLY A 246 6.49 11.71 -27.99
C GLY A 246 6.15 13.19 -27.87
N CYS A 247 6.68 13.99 -28.79
CA CYS A 247 6.51 15.44 -28.78
C CYS A 247 6.69 16.02 -30.18
N ARG A 248 6.38 17.31 -30.33
CA ARG A 248 6.65 18.11 -31.54
C ARG A 248 7.89 19.00 -31.41
N GLY A 249 8.45 19.08 -30.21
CA GLY A 249 9.53 19.98 -29.83
C GLY A 249 10.04 19.66 -28.42
N PRO A 250 11.10 20.35 -27.96
CA PRO A 250 11.81 20.00 -26.74
C PRO A 250 11.15 20.51 -25.44
N LEU A 251 10.12 21.36 -25.52
CA LEU A 251 9.49 21.96 -24.34
C LEU A 251 8.41 21.06 -23.73
N ASP A 252 8.06 21.33 -22.47
CA ASP A 252 6.99 20.65 -21.73
C ASP A 252 5.59 20.90 -22.28
N VAL A 253 5.42 21.94 -23.09
CA VAL A 253 4.18 22.27 -23.83
C VAL A 253 4.10 21.59 -25.20
N ASP A 254 5.19 20.99 -25.69
CA ASP A 254 5.25 20.38 -27.02
C ASP A 254 4.89 18.88 -27.01
N CYS A 255 4.54 18.33 -25.85
CA CYS A 255 4.28 16.91 -25.65
C CYS A 255 3.00 16.45 -26.35
N TYR A 256 3.00 15.21 -26.85
CA TYR A 256 1.77 14.58 -27.37
C TYR A 256 0.80 14.17 -26.25
N ALA A 257 1.35 13.80 -25.10
CA ALA A 257 0.63 13.55 -23.85
C ALA A 257 1.58 13.81 -22.68
N CYS A 258 1.03 14.09 -21.50
CA CYS A 258 1.83 14.28 -20.31
C CYS A 258 2.09 12.98 -19.59
N ARG A 259 3.34 12.76 -19.19
CA ARG A 259 3.76 11.60 -18.41
C ARG A 259 3.02 11.55 -17.07
N HIS A 260 2.99 12.67 -16.35
CA HIS A 260 2.25 12.79 -15.09
C HIS A 260 0.97 13.60 -15.28
N PHE A 261 1.05 14.93 -15.27
CA PHE A 261 -0.13 15.79 -15.32
C PHE A 261 -0.05 16.86 -16.42
N ASN A 262 -1.19 17.15 -17.03
CA ASN A 262 -1.38 18.30 -17.90
C ASN A 262 -1.94 19.47 -17.09
N ASP A 263 -1.16 20.54 -16.97
CA ASP A 263 -1.59 21.81 -16.39
C ASP A 263 -1.76 22.87 -17.47
N SER A 264 -2.99 22.99 -17.99
CA SER A 264 -3.36 23.99 -19.00
C SER A 264 -2.46 23.99 -20.25
N GLY A 265 -2.02 22.80 -20.67
CA GLY A 265 -1.18 22.56 -21.86
C GLY A 265 0.28 22.22 -21.54
N ALA A 266 0.79 22.57 -20.36
CA ALA A 266 2.15 22.24 -19.93
C ALA A 266 2.17 20.91 -19.17
N CYS A 267 3.13 20.05 -19.48
CA CYS A 267 3.31 18.79 -18.76
C CYS A 267 4.17 18.98 -17.50
N VAL A 268 3.55 18.77 -16.34
CA VAL A 268 4.14 18.97 -15.02
C VAL A 268 4.18 17.66 -14.24
N SER A 269 5.20 17.50 -13.39
CA SER A 269 5.35 16.34 -12.53
C SER A 269 4.34 16.30 -11.38
N GLN A 270 3.87 17.46 -10.93
CA GLN A 270 2.86 17.62 -9.88
C GLN A 270 1.99 18.85 -10.15
N CYS A 271 0.70 18.76 -9.85
CA CYS A 271 -0.17 19.94 -9.88
C CYS A 271 0.24 20.99 -8.83
N PRO A 272 -0.05 22.28 -9.07
CA PRO A 272 0.15 23.34 -8.08
C PRO A 272 -0.39 22.99 -6.69
N GLN A 273 0.51 22.88 -5.71
CA GLN A 273 0.19 22.40 -4.36
C GLN A 273 -0.76 23.36 -3.62
N SER A 274 -1.53 22.83 -2.67
CA SER A 274 -2.49 23.60 -1.85
C SER A 274 -1.84 24.54 -0.86
N LEU A 275 -0.58 24.30 -0.50
CA LEU A 275 0.20 25.10 0.43
C LEU A 275 1.49 25.59 -0.21
N ILE A 276 1.85 26.85 0.09
CA ILE A 276 3.11 27.49 -0.30
C ILE A 276 3.79 28.06 0.94
N TYR A 277 5.11 28.08 0.96
CA TYR A 277 5.85 28.61 2.09
C TYR A 277 5.93 30.14 2.02
N ASN A 278 5.40 30.83 3.02
CA ASN A 278 5.51 32.28 3.13
C ASN A 278 6.82 32.66 3.83
N LYS A 279 7.74 33.25 3.07
CA LYS A 279 9.06 33.71 3.55
C LYS A 279 9.01 34.74 4.69
N GLN A 280 7.94 35.53 4.81
CA GLN A 280 7.80 36.57 5.83
C GLN A 280 7.26 36.01 7.15
N LYS A 281 6.40 35.00 7.07
CA LYS A 281 5.75 34.39 8.25
C LYS A 281 6.39 33.08 8.69
N PHE A 282 7.32 32.52 7.92
CA PHE A 282 8.02 31.27 8.23
C PHE A 282 7.08 30.07 8.40
N GLN A 283 5.96 30.07 7.68
CA GLN A 283 4.92 29.04 7.76
C GLN A 283 4.36 28.71 6.38
N MET A 284 3.73 27.56 6.27
CA MET A 284 2.94 27.18 5.10
C MET A 284 1.62 27.95 5.09
N GLU A 285 1.24 28.51 3.94
CA GLU A 285 -0.01 29.23 3.71
C GLU A 285 -0.74 28.67 2.50
N THR A 286 -2.05 28.88 2.45
CA THR A 286 -2.89 28.44 1.32
C THR A 286 -2.43 29.11 0.01
N ASN A 287 -2.19 28.30 -1.01
CA ASN A 287 -1.83 28.75 -2.34
C ASN A 287 -3.09 29.15 -3.13
N PRO A 288 -3.22 30.41 -3.58
CA PRO A 288 -4.38 30.84 -4.38
C PRO A 288 -4.43 30.18 -5.77
N ASN A 289 -3.30 29.70 -6.28
CA ASN A 289 -3.19 29.02 -7.57
C ASN A 289 -3.22 27.49 -7.43
N ALA A 290 -3.64 26.98 -6.26
CA ALA A 290 -3.75 25.54 -6.04
C ALA A 290 -4.65 24.89 -7.08
N LYS A 291 -4.22 23.73 -7.59
CA LYS A 291 -5.02 22.87 -8.45
C LYS A 291 -5.00 21.45 -7.90
N TYR A 292 -6.09 20.74 -8.12
CA TYR A 292 -6.26 19.36 -7.72
C TYR A 292 -5.91 18.44 -8.88
N GLN A 293 -5.32 17.29 -8.54
CA GLN A 293 -5.08 16.21 -9.47
C GLN A 293 -6.41 15.52 -9.78
N TYR A 294 -6.80 15.49 -11.05
CA TYR A 294 -7.96 14.76 -11.54
C TYR A 294 -7.53 13.86 -12.68
N GLY A 295 -7.30 12.58 -12.38
CA GLY A 295 -6.69 11.65 -13.34
C GLY A 295 -5.31 12.14 -13.75
N SER A 296 -5.16 12.51 -15.03
CA SER A 296 -3.94 13.00 -15.66
C SER A 296 -3.91 14.51 -15.92
N ILE A 297 -4.87 15.26 -15.36
CA ILE A 297 -4.98 16.71 -15.54
C ILE A 297 -5.04 17.45 -14.21
N CYS A 298 -4.68 18.73 -14.23
CA CYS A 298 -4.78 19.63 -13.07
C CYS A 298 -6.02 20.52 -13.20
N VAL A 299 -6.94 20.43 -12.24
CA VAL A 299 -8.21 21.20 -12.22
C VAL A 299 -8.25 22.16 -11.04
N SER A 300 -8.78 23.37 -11.23
CA SER A 300 -8.93 24.34 -10.13
C SER A 300 -10.04 23.95 -9.15
N LYS A 301 -11.03 23.17 -9.60
CA LYS A 301 -12.10 22.61 -8.77
C LYS A 301 -12.36 21.17 -9.21
N CYS A 302 -12.58 20.27 -8.25
CA CYS A 302 -13.01 18.92 -8.57
C CYS A 302 -14.38 18.93 -9.26
N PRO A 303 -14.62 18.05 -10.26
CA PRO A 303 -15.92 17.92 -10.92
C PRO A 303 -17.04 17.55 -9.95
N THR A 304 -18.29 17.76 -10.39
CA THR A 304 -19.48 17.35 -9.62
C THR A 304 -19.42 15.86 -9.29
N HIS A 305 -19.76 15.49 -8.05
CA HIS A 305 -19.68 14.13 -7.47
C HIS A 305 -18.28 13.60 -7.11
N PHE A 306 -17.23 14.43 -7.24
CA PHE A 306 -15.91 14.12 -6.67
C PHE A 306 -15.71 14.85 -5.34
N ILE A 307 -14.85 14.27 -4.51
CA ILE A 307 -14.49 14.73 -3.17
C ILE A 307 -13.01 15.09 -3.19
N VAL A 308 -12.63 16.18 -2.54
CA VAL A 308 -11.23 16.58 -2.40
C VAL A 308 -10.57 15.72 -1.31
N ASP A 309 -9.52 15.00 -1.65
CA ASP A 309 -8.62 14.39 -0.67
C ASP A 309 -7.21 14.95 -0.83
N GLY A 310 -6.79 15.80 0.11
CA GLY A 310 -5.51 16.51 0.05
C GLY A 310 -5.40 17.38 -1.20
N SER A 311 -4.60 16.95 -2.19
CA SER A 311 -4.39 17.62 -3.47
C SER A 311 -5.02 16.89 -4.66
N SER A 312 -5.93 15.95 -4.43
CA SER A 312 -6.48 15.07 -5.48
C SER A 312 -8.00 14.97 -5.40
N CYS A 313 -8.64 14.72 -6.55
CA CYS A 313 -10.08 14.50 -6.65
C CYS A 313 -10.38 12.99 -6.64
N VAL A 314 -11.06 12.51 -5.61
CA VAL A 314 -11.43 11.10 -5.43
C VAL A 314 -12.95 10.90 -5.49
N ARG A 315 -13.40 9.69 -5.84
CA ARG A 315 -14.84 9.36 -5.84
C ARG A 315 -15.38 9.00 -4.46
N VAL A 316 -14.51 8.45 -3.62
CA VAL A 316 -14.81 7.99 -2.26
C VAL A 316 -13.61 8.32 -1.39
N CYS A 317 -13.84 8.75 -0.16
CA CYS A 317 -12.75 8.99 0.79
C CYS A 317 -12.01 7.69 1.15
N PRO A 318 -10.71 7.78 1.45
CA PRO A 318 -9.97 6.67 2.05
C PRO A 318 -10.65 6.10 3.30
N PRO A 319 -10.44 4.82 3.65
CA PRO A 319 -11.12 4.16 4.78
C PRO A 319 -10.90 4.82 6.15
N ASP A 320 -9.83 5.59 6.31
CA ASP A 320 -9.44 6.35 7.51
C ASP A 320 -9.95 7.80 7.52
N LYS A 321 -10.71 8.20 6.49
CA LYS A 321 -11.28 9.53 6.33
C LYS A 321 -12.79 9.49 6.13
N MET A 322 -13.45 10.58 6.50
CA MET A 322 -14.87 10.79 6.28
C MET A 322 -15.11 11.98 5.36
N GLU A 323 -16.21 11.91 4.61
CA GLU A 323 -16.66 13.01 3.77
C GLU A 323 -17.29 14.09 4.65
N VAL A 324 -16.76 15.30 4.55
CA VAL A 324 -17.28 16.50 5.20
C VAL A 324 -17.56 17.58 4.16
N ASP A 325 -18.57 18.39 4.40
CA ASP A 325 -18.87 19.55 3.56
C ASP A 325 -18.29 20.80 4.21
N ARG A 326 -17.32 21.44 3.53
CA ARG A 326 -16.78 22.74 3.90
C ARG A 326 -17.03 23.72 2.76
N ASP A 327 -17.73 24.80 3.06
CA ASP A 327 -18.01 25.89 2.12
C ASP A 327 -18.63 25.44 0.78
N GLY A 328 -19.42 24.35 0.80
CA GLY A 328 -20.07 23.79 -0.39
C GLY A 328 -19.18 22.89 -1.25
N GLN A 329 -17.96 22.56 -0.78
CA GLN A 329 -17.06 21.58 -1.38
C GLN A 329 -16.90 20.38 -0.45
N LYS A 330 -17.16 19.18 -0.98
CA LYS A 330 -16.95 17.92 -0.28
C LYS A 330 -15.45 17.64 -0.16
N GLN A 331 -14.97 17.37 1.06
CA GLN A 331 -13.57 17.08 1.37
C GLN A 331 -13.46 15.83 2.25
N CYS A 332 -12.33 15.14 2.18
CA CYS A 332 -12.01 13.99 3.02
C CYS A 332 -11.19 14.44 4.22
N GLU A 333 -11.74 14.27 5.42
CA GLU A 333 -11.03 14.59 6.66
C GLU A 333 -10.73 13.33 7.48
N PRO A 334 -9.55 13.25 8.12
CA PRO A 334 -9.24 12.17 9.06
C PRO A 334 -10.31 12.01 10.12
N CYS A 335 -10.75 10.77 10.33
CA CYS A 335 -11.75 10.48 11.35
C CYS A 335 -11.17 10.71 12.75
N SER A 336 -11.95 11.30 13.66
CA SER A 336 -11.59 11.45 15.07
C SER A 336 -11.71 10.10 15.79
N GLY A 337 -10.81 9.16 15.49
CA GLY A 337 -10.88 7.74 15.87
C GLY A 337 -11.38 6.86 14.70
N PHE A 338 -12.26 5.90 14.99
CA PHE A 338 -12.85 5.06 13.94
C PHE A 338 -13.80 5.85 13.04
N CYS A 339 -13.75 5.60 11.74
CA CYS A 339 -14.61 6.29 10.79
C CYS A 339 -16.08 5.95 10.96
N PRO A 340 -16.99 6.92 10.73
CA PRO A 340 -18.42 6.70 10.90
C PRO A 340 -18.95 5.56 10.03
N LYS A 341 -19.24 4.42 10.64
CA LYS A 341 -19.99 3.31 10.05
C LYS A 341 -21.36 3.24 10.70
N VAL A 342 -22.40 3.29 9.87
CA VAL A 342 -23.80 3.10 10.29
C VAL A 342 -24.17 1.64 10.10
N CYS A 343 -24.74 1.04 11.13
CA CYS A 343 -25.13 -0.36 11.15
C CYS A 343 -26.56 -0.54 11.64
N GLU A 344 -27.27 -1.50 11.08
CA GLU A 344 -28.63 -1.82 11.49
C GLU A 344 -28.63 -2.50 12.87
N GLY A 345 -29.50 -2.02 13.76
CA GLY A 345 -29.72 -2.56 15.09
C GLY A 345 -30.59 -3.82 15.13
N THR A 346 -31.06 -4.16 16.32
CA THR A 346 -32.00 -5.25 16.59
C THR A 346 -33.42 -4.72 16.79
N GLY A 347 -34.41 -5.62 16.79
CA GLY A 347 -35.83 -5.34 17.02
C GLY A 347 -36.75 -5.83 15.89
N ALA A 348 -36.21 -6.12 14.71
CA ALA A 348 -36.95 -6.77 13.64
C ALA A 348 -37.22 -8.26 13.98
N ASN A 349 -38.27 -8.84 13.40
CA ASN A 349 -38.66 -10.24 13.65
C ASN A 349 -37.53 -11.25 13.38
N HIS A 350 -36.70 -10.96 12.38
CA HIS A 350 -35.55 -11.78 12.02
C HIS A 350 -34.30 -11.50 12.88
N ARG A 351 -34.33 -10.47 13.75
CA ARG A 351 -33.18 -10.01 14.54
C ARG A 351 -33.61 -9.40 15.89
N GLN A 352 -34.16 -10.24 16.77
CA GLN A 352 -34.76 -9.80 18.03
C GLN A 352 -33.73 -9.44 19.11
N THR A 353 -32.56 -10.06 19.09
CA THR A 353 -31.47 -9.86 20.06
C THR A 353 -30.13 -9.89 19.34
N VAL A 354 -29.10 -9.33 19.97
CA VAL A 354 -27.71 -9.61 19.61
C VAL A 354 -27.43 -11.05 20.00
N ASP A 355 -26.86 -11.83 19.09
CA ASP A 355 -26.54 -13.25 19.25
C ASP A 355 -25.31 -13.63 18.42
N SER A 356 -24.86 -14.88 18.55
CA SER A 356 -23.67 -15.40 17.87
C SER A 356 -23.75 -15.40 16.35
N SER A 357 -24.95 -15.36 15.76
CA SER A 357 -25.14 -15.35 14.30
C SER A 357 -24.99 -13.95 13.70
N ASN A 358 -25.26 -12.89 14.47
CA ASN A 358 -25.34 -11.53 13.94
C ASN A 358 -24.31 -10.54 14.53
N ILE A 359 -23.58 -10.93 15.59
CA ILE A 359 -22.59 -10.08 16.27
C ILE A 359 -21.51 -9.51 15.34
N ASP A 360 -21.02 -10.30 14.37
CA ASP A 360 -19.92 -9.88 13.48
C ASP A 360 -20.35 -8.77 12.49
N SER A 361 -21.65 -8.56 12.28
CA SER A 361 -22.13 -7.41 11.49
C SER A 361 -21.91 -6.06 12.19
N PHE A 362 -21.67 -6.07 13.51
CA PHE A 362 -21.39 -4.88 14.30
C PHE A 362 -19.89 -4.47 14.31
N ILE A 363 -19.02 -5.21 13.62
CA ILE A 363 -17.59 -4.88 13.54
C ILE A 363 -17.40 -3.46 12.98
N ASN A 364 -16.66 -2.63 13.70
CA ASN A 364 -16.34 -1.22 13.38
C ASN A 364 -17.56 -0.28 13.30
N CYS A 365 -18.71 -0.65 13.86
CA CYS A 365 -19.89 0.21 13.84
C CYS A 365 -19.78 1.34 14.86
N THR A 366 -19.94 2.58 14.39
CA THR A 366 -19.93 3.77 15.26
C THR A 366 -21.34 4.28 15.59
N LYS A 367 -22.31 4.00 14.72
CA LYS A 367 -23.70 4.41 14.87
C LYS A 367 -24.62 3.23 14.62
N ILE A 368 -25.49 2.95 15.58
CA ILE A 368 -26.53 1.93 15.44
C ILE A 368 -27.84 2.62 15.05
N GLN A 369 -28.31 2.31 13.85
CA GLN A 369 -29.63 2.69 13.39
C GLN A 369 -30.63 1.64 13.89
N GLY A 370 -31.42 2.01 14.88
CA GLY A 370 -32.34 1.15 15.59
C GLY A 370 -31.93 0.95 17.04
N SER A 371 -32.32 -0.20 17.60
CA SER A 371 -32.09 -0.55 19.01
C SER A 371 -30.97 -1.57 19.17
N LEU A 372 -30.47 -1.77 20.39
CA LEU A 372 -29.71 -2.96 20.77
C LEU A 372 -30.43 -3.69 21.89
N HIS A 373 -30.63 -4.99 21.70
CA HIS A 373 -31.32 -5.87 22.63
C HIS A 373 -30.39 -7.02 23.02
N PHE A 374 -30.18 -7.23 24.32
CA PHE A 374 -29.42 -8.35 24.87
C PHE A 374 -30.34 -9.19 25.76
N LEU A 375 -30.89 -10.25 25.18
CA LEU A 375 -31.86 -11.14 25.81
C LEU A 375 -31.22 -12.49 26.15
N VAL A 376 -31.87 -13.26 27.02
CA VAL A 376 -31.43 -14.61 27.45
C VAL A 376 -31.11 -15.51 26.25
N MET A 377 -31.99 -15.50 25.23
CA MET A 377 -31.83 -16.30 24.01
C MET A 377 -30.62 -15.90 23.16
N GLY A 378 -30.13 -14.67 23.29
CA GLY A 378 -28.93 -14.20 22.59
C GLY A 378 -27.65 -14.58 23.33
N ILE A 379 -27.63 -14.34 24.64
CA ILE A 379 -26.45 -14.60 25.48
C ILE A 379 -26.23 -16.10 25.68
N HIS A 380 -27.27 -16.86 26.04
CA HIS A 380 -27.19 -18.29 26.32
C HIS A 380 -27.50 -19.18 25.11
N GLY A 381 -27.83 -18.58 23.96
CA GLY A 381 -28.20 -19.30 22.74
C GLY A 381 -29.69 -19.63 22.65
N ASP A 382 -30.11 -19.98 21.44
CA ASP A 382 -31.49 -20.31 21.09
C ASP A 382 -31.53 -21.68 20.43
N GLY A 383 -31.95 -22.70 21.18
CA GLY A 383 -32.09 -24.06 20.67
C GLY A 383 -33.16 -24.22 19.59
N PHE A 384 -34.18 -23.37 19.53
CA PHE A 384 -35.22 -23.44 18.50
C PHE A 384 -34.70 -22.96 17.14
N ARG A 385 -33.84 -21.93 17.15
CA ARG A 385 -33.19 -21.39 15.95
C ARG A 385 -31.80 -21.99 15.68
N ASN A 386 -31.37 -22.96 16.49
CA ASN A 386 -30.04 -23.56 16.44
C ASN A 386 -28.88 -22.53 16.51
N ILE A 387 -29.06 -21.52 17.35
CA ILE A 387 -28.07 -20.45 17.57
C ILE A 387 -27.28 -20.79 18.83
N PRO A 388 -25.94 -20.96 18.75
CA PRO A 388 -25.12 -21.26 19.92
C PRO A 388 -25.01 -20.06 20.87
N PRO A 389 -24.62 -20.27 22.15
CA PRO A 389 -24.35 -19.19 23.09
C PRO A 389 -23.36 -18.16 22.53
N LEU A 390 -23.56 -16.89 22.89
CA LEU A 390 -22.67 -15.81 22.46
C LEU A 390 -21.36 -15.86 23.24
N ASP A 391 -20.23 -15.87 22.55
CA ASP A 391 -18.92 -15.68 23.16
C ASP A 391 -18.81 -14.24 23.72
N ALA A 392 -18.62 -14.12 25.04
CA ALA A 392 -18.51 -12.84 25.73
C ALA A 392 -17.43 -11.93 25.12
N LYS A 393 -16.31 -12.49 24.63
CA LYS A 393 -15.23 -11.70 24.01
C LYS A 393 -15.67 -11.00 22.73
N LYS A 394 -16.65 -11.55 22.02
CA LYS A 394 -17.18 -10.91 20.80
C LYS A 394 -17.96 -9.63 21.07
N LEU A 395 -18.37 -9.36 22.32
CA LEU A 395 -19.06 -8.10 22.67
C LEU A 395 -18.14 -6.87 22.54
N GLU A 396 -16.82 -7.05 22.48
CA GLU A 396 -15.84 -5.97 22.25
C GLU A 396 -16.07 -5.21 20.94
N VAL A 397 -16.81 -5.79 19.96
CA VAL A 397 -17.19 -5.08 18.73
C VAL A 397 -17.94 -3.77 19.02
N PHE A 398 -18.65 -3.69 20.15
CA PHE A 398 -19.41 -2.52 20.56
C PHE A 398 -18.55 -1.39 21.13
N HIS A 399 -17.25 -1.62 21.41
CA HIS A 399 -16.35 -0.59 21.93
C HIS A 399 -16.23 0.62 20.99
N THR A 400 -16.54 0.43 19.70
CA THR A 400 -16.52 1.49 18.68
C THR A 400 -17.83 2.28 18.59
N VAL A 401 -18.92 1.79 19.19
CA VAL A 401 -20.25 2.42 19.11
C VAL A 401 -20.29 3.70 19.93
N ARG A 402 -20.62 4.81 19.27
CA ARG A 402 -20.75 6.14 19.86
C ARG A 402 -22.20 6.60 19.98
N GLU A 403 -23.09 6.07 19.16
CA GLU A 403 -24.47 6.55 19.06
C GLU A 403 -25.45 5.39 18.79
N ILE A 404 -26.56 5.37 19.53
CA ILE A 404 -27.71 4.48 19.29
C ILE A 404 -28.94 5.36 19.04
N THR A 405 -29.63 5.16 17.92
CA THR A 405 -30.77 6.03 17.57
C THR A 405 -32.03 5.74 18.38
N ASP A 406 -32.24 4.49 18.80
CA ASP A 406 -33.46 4.10 19.51
C ASP A 406 -33.10 3.78 20.98
N ILE A 407 -33.14 2.51 21.39
CA ILE A 407 -32.92 2.10 22.78
C ILE A 407 -31.75 1.14 22.95
N LEU A 408 -31.17 1.14 24.15
CA LEU A 408 -30.30 0.09 24.65
C LEU A 408 -31.04 -0.72 25.72
N ASN A 409 -31.30 -2.00 25.47
CA ASN A 409 -32.07 -2.89 26.34
C ASN A 409 -31.26 -4.14 26.70
N ILE A 410 -30.83 -4.24 27.96
CA ILE A 410 -30.00 -5.32 28.49
C ILE A 410 -30.78 -6.06 29.58
N GLN A 411 -31.17 -7.29 29.28
CA GLN A 411 -31.93 -8.18 30.18
C GLN A 411 -31.18 -9.47 30.50
N SER A 412 -30.11 -9.76 29.76
CA SER A 412 -29.15 -10.82 30.06
C SER A 412 -27.75 -10.34 29.68
N TRP A 413 -26.75 -10.80 30.43
CA TRP A 413 -25.36 -10.44 30.23
C TRP A 413 -24.44 -11.62 30.58
N PRO A 414 -23.28 -11.79 29.91
CA PRO A 414 -22.35 -12.85 30.24
C PRO A 414 -21.87 -12.77 31.69
N THR A 415 -21.68 -13.92 32.33
CA THR A 415 -21.37 -13.98 33.77
C THR A 415 -19.93 -13.56 34.09
N GLU A 416 -19.06 -13.65 33.09
CA GLU A 416 -17.65 -13.30 33.08
C GLU A 416 -17.44 -11.78 33.10
N LEU A 417 -18.39 -11.01 32.54
CA LEU A 417 -18.33 -9.55 32.47
C LEU A 417 -19.06 -8.93 33.67
N LYS A 418 -18.37 -8.05 34.39
CA LYS A 418 -18.90 -7.38 35.61
C LYS A 418 -19.43 -5.97 35.36
N ASP A 419 -19.28 -5.46 34.14
CA ASP A 419 -19.73 -4.14 33.72
C ASP A 419 -20.19 -4.13 32.25
N LEU A 420 -20.60 -2.96 31.76
CA LEU A 420 -20.98 -2.72 30.36
C LEU A 420 -19.92 -1.89 29.62
N SER A 421 -18.64 -1.99 30.01
CA SER A 421 -17.54 -1.22 29.43
C SER A 421 -17.28 -1.49 27.95
N VAL A 422 -17.87 -2.55 27.38
CA VAL A 422 -17.97 -2.73 25.92
C VAL A 422 -18.69 -1.57 25.23
N PHE A 423 -19.46 -0.75 25.97
CA PHE A 423 -20.07 0.50 25.50
C PHE A 423 -19.33 1.74 26.01
N SER A 424 -18.05 1.65 26.35
CA SER A 424 -17.30 2.77 26.96
C SER A 424 -17.17 4.00 26.05
N SER A 425 -17.36 3.85 24.73
CA SER A 425 -17.37 4.96 23.75
C SER A 425 -18.77 5.51 23.45
N LEU A 426 -19.83 4.92 24.02
CA LEU A 426 -21.22 5.34 23.76
C LEU A 426 -21.45 6.73 24.35
N THR A 427 -21.70 7.71 23.48
CA THR A 427 -21.92 9.12 23.86
C THR A 427 -23.39 9.47 23.96
N THR A 428 -24.22 8.92 23.06
CA THR A 428 -25.59 9.37 22.83
C THR A 428 -26.54 8.20 22.65
N ILE A 429 -27.66 8.22 23.37
CA ILE A 429 -28.84 7.38 23.11
C ILE A 429 -29.99 8.32 22.75
N GLN A 430 -30.45 8.31 21.50
CA GLN A 430 -31.44 9.30 21.08
C GLN A 430 -32.87 8.97 21.53
N GLY A 431 -33.26 7.71 21.62
CA GLY A 431 -34.63 7.34 22.01
C GLY A 431 -35.70 7.69 20.98
N ARG A 432 -35.40 7.61 19.67
CA ARG A 432 -36.39 7.91 18.60
C ARG A 432 -37.61 6.99 18.62
N SER A 433 -37.37 5.72 18.96
CA SER A 433 -38.40 4.71 19.21
C SER A 433 -38.14 4.13 20.59
N LEU A 434 -39.15 4.08 21.45
CA LEU A 434 -39.00 3.71 22.87
C LEU A 434 -39.64 2.35 23.16
N HIS A 435 -39.06 1.57 24.09
CA HIS A 435 -39.77 0.43 24.67
C HIS A 435 -40.56 0.90 25.90
N LYS A 436 -41.89 0.90 25.77
CA LYS A 436 -42.79 1.60 26.70
C LYS A 436 -42.44 3.08 26.77
N ARG A 437 -41.66 3.50 27.79
CA ARG A 437 -41.20 4.89 27.99
C ARG A 437 -39.69 5.00 28.17
N PHE A 438 -38.96 3.90 28.03
CA PHE A 438 -37.53 3.84 28.37
C PHE A 438 -36.66 3.77 27.13
N SER A 439 -35.53 4.48 27.17
CA SER A 439 -34.48 4.46 26.14
C SER A 439 -33.22 3.72 26.60
N LEU A 440 -33.03 3.58 27.92
CA LEU A 440 -32.02 2.73 28.52
C LEU A 440 -32.68 1.79 29.53
N MET A 441 -32.47 0.48 29.35
CA MET A 441 -32.98 -0.56 30.24
C MET A 441 -31.85 -1.53 30.62
N VAL A 442 -31.60 -1.71 31.91
CA VAL A 442 -30.63 -2.67 32.47
C VAL A 442 -31.27 -3.40 33.65
N MET A 443 -31.61 -4.68 33.48
CA MET A 443 -32.40 -5.38 34.49
C MET A 443 -32.10 -6.87 34.64
N HIS A 444 -32.27 -7.38 35.85
CA HIS A 444 -32.10 -8.80 36.22
C HIS A 444 -30.68 -9.36 35.96
N ILE A 445 -29.64 -8.55 36.16
CA ILE A 445 -28.24 -8.97 35.95
C ILE A 445 -27.53 -9.08 37.31
N PRO A 446 -27.49 -10.28 37.94
CA PRO A 446 -26.94 -10.44 39.29
C PRO A 446 -25.41 -10.31 39.33
N THR A 447 -24.71 -10.51 38.22
CA THR A 447 -23.25 -10.44 38.15
C THR A 447 -22.70 -9.03 37.94
N LEU A 448 -23.55 -8.06 37.61
CA LEU A 448 -23.17 -6.69 37.28
C LEU A 448 -22.83 -5.89 38.54
N THR A 449 -21.64 -5.28 38.59
CA THR A 449 -21.17 -4.48 39.73
C THR A 449 -21.06 -2.99 39.43
N SER A 450 -20.87 -2.62 38.15
CA SER A 450 -20.85 -1.22 37.68
C SER A 450 -21.41 -1.11 36.26
N LEU A 451 -21.74 0.12 35.81
CA LEU A 451 -22.25 0.34 34.45
C LEU A 451 -21.12 0.53 33.44
N GLY A 452 -20.09 1.31 33.77
CA GLY A 452 -18.94 1.53 32.87
C GLY A 452 -19.21 2.38 31.62
N LEU A 453 -20.32 3.12 31.58
CA LEU A 453 -20.74 3.97 30.43
C LEU A 453 -20.02 5.33 30.43
N ARG A 454 -18.68 5.32 30.53
CA ARG A 454 -17.86 6.52 30.80
C ARG A 454 -18.04 7.68 29.82
N SER A 455 -18.36 7.41 28.55
CA SER A 455 -18.52 8.44 27.52
C SER A 455 -19.95 8.93 27.38
N LEU A 456 -20.92 8.37 28.10
CA LEU A 456 -22.32 8.76 27.96
C LEU A 456 -22.49 10.20 28.44
N ARG A 457 -23.02 11.05 27.56
CA ARG A 457 -23.27 12.48 27.82
C ARG A 457 -24.72 12.86 27.56
N GLU A 458 -25.41 12.14 26.68
CA GLU A 458 -26.75 12.51 26.24
C GLU A 458 -27.69 11.30 26.12
N ILE A 459 -28.89 11.46 26.69
CA ILE A 459 -30.09 10.69 26.40
C ILE A 459 -31.15 11.67 25.87
N SER A 460 -31.37 11.69 24.55
CA SER A 460 -32.18 12.74 23.92
C SER A 460 -33.68 12.59 24.22
N ASP A 461 -34.21 11.36 24.21
CA ASP A 461 -35.59 11.05 24.59
C ASP A 461 -35.69 9.70 25.34
N GLY A 462 -36.80 9.48 26.04
CA GLY A 462 -37.03 8.31 26.92
C GLY A 462 -36.51 8.49 28.36
N SER A 463 -36.96 7.59 29.25
CA SER A 463 -36.52 7.51 30.65
C SER A 463 -35.52 6.36 30.85
N VAL A 464 -34.91 6.26 32.04
CA VAL A 464 -33.97 5.19 32.39
C VAL A 464 -34.61 4.16 33.32
N TYR A 465 -34.42 2.87 33.04
CA TYR A 465 -34.85 1.75 33.88
C TYR A 465 -33.65 0.88 34.26
N ILE A 466 -33.20 0.96 35.51
CA ILE A 466 -32.12 0.13 36.04
C ILE A 466 -32.63 -0.54 37.31
N SER A 467 -32.98 -1.81 37.24
CA SER A 467 -33.62 -2.47 38.37
C SER A 467 -33.33 -3.96 38.46
N GLN A 468 -33.32 -4.48 39.68
CA GLN A 468 -33.08 -5.90 39.97
C GLN A 468 -31.65 -6.35 39.63
N ASN A 469 -30.66 -5.47 39.83
CA ASN A 469 -29.25 -5.78 39.68
C ASN A 469 -28.61 -5.79 41.08
N ALA A 470 -28.69 -6.93 41.76
CA ALA A 470 -28.44 -7.05 43.21
C ALA A 470 -27.03 -6.61 43.65
N ASN A 471 -26.03 -6.67 42.77
CA ASN A 471 -24.64 -6.30 43.07
C ASN A 471 -24.21 -4.95 42.48
N LEU A 472 -25.12 -4.22 41.82
CA LEU A 472 -24.78 -2.99 41.08
C LEU A 472 -24.58 -1.79 42.03
N CYS A 473 -23.35 -1.27 42.05
CA CYS A 473 -22.97 -0.02 42.71
C CYS A 473 -22.79 1.13 41.69
N TYR A 474 -22.38 2.31 42.17
CA TYR A 474 -22.09 3.54 41.41
C TYR A 474 -23.26 4.24 40.69
N HIS A 475 -24.35 3.53 40.38
CA HIS A 475 -25.52 4.08 39.69
C HIS A 475 -26.16 5.28 40.41
N HIS A 476 -25.98 5.39 41.72
CA HIS A 476 -26.45 6.49 42.58
C HIS A 476 -25.57 7.74 42.53
N THR A 477 -24.33 7.62 42.05
CA THR A 477 -23.40 8.77 41.97
C THR A 477 -23.63 9.63 40.72
N VAL A 478 -24.33 9.09 39.73
CA VAL A 478 -24.62 9.76 38.47
C VAL A 478 -25.87 10.64 38.62
N ASP A 479 -25.73 11.93 38.36
CA ASP A 479 -26.89 12.81 38.19
C ASP A 479 -27.53 12.60 36.81
N TRP A 480 -28.45 11.63 36.75
CA TRP A 480 -29.17 11.29 35.53
C TRP A 480 -29.96 12.46 34.92
N THR A 481 -30.29 13.50 35.69
CA THR A 481 -31.04 14.64 35.16
C THR A 481 -30.22 15.45 34.17
N GLN A 482 -28.90 15.50 34.33
CA GLN A 482 -27.97 16.22 33.45
C GLN A 482 -27.75 15.53 32.10
N LEU A 483 -28.10 14.24 31.99
CA LEU A 483 -27.97 13.49 30.74
C LEU A 483 -29.15 13.72 29.79
N PHE A 484 -30.30 14.20 30.27
CA PHE A 484 -31.49 14.36 29.44
C PHE A 484 -31.50 15.70 28.69
N ARG A 485 -31.88 15.68 27.41
CA ARG A 485 -32.23 16.90 26.67
C ARG A 485 -33.72 17.23 26.78
N GLY A 486 -34.01 18.52 26.98
CA GLY A 486 -35.36 19.09 26.98
C GLY A 486 -36.05 19.17 28.36
N HIS A 487 -37.14 19.94 28.44
CA HIS A 487 -37.83 20.29 29.70
C HIS A 487 -38.91 19.26 30.14
N ARG A 488 -38.92 18.05 29.57
CA ARG A 488 -39.92 17.03 29.92
C ARG A 488 -39.51 16.32 31.22
N VAL A 489 -40.41 16.29 32.20
CA VAL A 489 -40.22 15.51 33.45
C VAL A 489 -40.07 14.03 33.10
N ARG A 490 -38.90 13.45 33.42
CA ARG A 490 -38.59 12.03 33.19
C ARG A 490 -38.86 11.22 34.47
N ILE A 491 -39.43 10.02 34.32
CA ILE A 491 -39.72 9.11 35.44
C ILE A 491 -38.78 7.92 35.34
N ASN A 492 -37.61 8.07 35.96
CA ASN A 492 -36.60 7.00 36.06
C ASN A 492 -37.03 5.94 37.08
N ASN A 493 -36.61 4.70 36.87
CA ASN A 493 -36.77 3.63 37.85
C ASN A 493 -35.39 3.03 38.17
N LEU A 494 -34.86 3.34 39.35
CA LEU A 494 -33.55 2.90 39.84
C LEU A 494 -33.72 2.06 41.13
N SER A 495 -34.58 1.04 41.10
CA SER A 495 -34.98 0.28 42.30
C SER A 495 -34.40 -1.14 42.36
N ASN A 496 -34.33 -1.74 43.54
CA ASN A 496 -33.85 -3.13 43.74
C ASN A 496 -32.42 -3.37 43.20
N ASN A 497 -31.54 -2.38 43.34
CA ASN A 497 -30.10 -2.52 43.13
C ASN A 497 -29.38 -2.46 44.49
N LYS A 498 -28.05 -2.65 44.55
CA LYS A 498 -27.32 -2.60 45.82
C LYS A 498 -27.45 -1.21 46.49
N PRO A 499 -27.86 -1.14 47.77
CA PRO A 499 -27.99 0.14 48.49
C PRO A 499 -26.65 0.89 48.60
N LEU A 500 -26.71 2.23 48.57
CA LEU A 500 -25.52 3.10 48.66
C LEU A 500 -24.68 2.81 49.92
N THR A 501 -25.33 2.60 51.07
CA THR A 501 -24.66 2.34 52.34
C THR A 501 -23.80 1.07 52.31
N GLU A 502 -24.30 0.01 51.64
CA GLU A 502 -23.56 -1.24 51.48
C GLU A 502 -22.41 -1.08 50.48
N CYS A 503 -22.64 -0.40 49.36
CA CYS A 503 -21.58 -0.09 48.40
C CYS A 503 -20.42 0.67 49.06
N VAL A 504 -20.71 1.69 49.87
CA VAL A 504 -19.68 2.46 50.57
C VAL A 504 -18.96 1.61 51.62
N ALA A 505 -19.67 0.78 52.38
CA ALA A 505 -19.08 -0.12 53.38
C ALA A 505 -18.12 -1.15 52.75
N GLU A 506 -18.40 -1.58 51.52
CA GLU A 506 -17.56 -2.49 50.73
C GLU A 506 -16.43 -1.78 49.96
N GLY A 507 -16.32 -0.45 50.10
CA GLY A 507 -15.30 0.35 49.40
C GLY A 507 -15.59 0.59 47.92
N HIS A 508 -16.82 0.35 47.46
CA HIS A 508 -17.26 0.66 46.10
C HIS A 508 -17.64 2.15 45.97
N VAL A 509 -16.63 3.00 45.97
CA VAL A 509 -16.71 4.46 45.86
C VAL A 509 -15.91 5.00 44.67
N CYS A 510 -16.22 6.20 44.20
CA CYS A 510 -15.50 6.83 43.11
C CYS A 510 -14.02 7.07 43.45
N ASP A 511 -13.18 7.08 42.42
CA ASP A 511 -11.75 7.36 42.57
C ASP A 511 -11.51 8.75 43.20
N PRO A 512 -10.49 8.93 44.06
CA PRO A 512 -10.17 10.23 44.65
C PRO A 512 -9.85 11.34 43.63
N LEU A 513 -9.51 11.00 42.39
CA LEU A 513 -9.26 11.95 41.31
C LEU A 513 -10.56 12.40 40.60
N CYS A 514 -11.69 11.74 40.86
CA CYS A 514 -12.99 12.19 40.39
C CYS A 514 -13.44 13.45 41.13
N SER A 515 -14.10 14.34 40.39
CA SER A 515 -14.86 15.45 40.97
C SER A 515 -16.12 14.95 41.69
N ASP A 516 -16.82 15.87 42.36
CA ASP A 516 -18.05 15.55 43.10
C ASP A 516 -19.25 15.26 42.18
N LEU A 517 -19.06 15.29 40.85
CA LEU A 517 -20.06 14.89 39.84
C LEU A 517 -20.25 13.37 39.70
N GLY A 518 -19.44 12.55 40.40
CA GLY A 518 -19.59 11.10 40.46
C GLY A 518 -18.83 10.33 39.38
N CYS A 519 -19.15 9.04 39.25
CA CYS A 519 -18.45 8.10 38.38
C CYS A 519 -19.34 6.95 37.87
N TRP A 520 -18.94 6.34 36.76
CA TRP A 520 -19.62 5.20 36.14
C TRP A 520 -19.17 3.83 36.69
N GLY A 521 -18.15 3.82 37.53
CA GLY A 521 -17.49 2.64 38.06
C GLY A 521 -16.18 2.99 38.78
N PRO A 522 -15.37 1.99 39.16
CA PRO A 522 -14.10 2.20 39.84
C PRO A 522 -13.00 2.72 38.91
N GLY A 523 -12.06 3.48 39.49
CA GLY A 523 -10.85 3.97 38.82
C GLY A 523 -10.98 5.34 38.15
N PRO A 524 -9.86 6.01 37.85
CA PRO A 524 -9.82 7.41 37.41
C PRO A 524 -10.33 7.63 35.98
N GLN A 525 -10.55 6.57 35.21
CA GLN A 525 -11.08 6.59 33.84
C GLN A 525 -12.62 6.54 33.78
N GLN A 526 -13.28 6.33 34.93
CA GLN A 526 -14.74 6.23 35.05
C GLN A 526 -15.39 7.50 35.60
N CYS A 527 -14.60 8.52 35.94
CA CYS A 527 -15.10 9.78 36.47
C CYS A 527 -15.98 10.50 35.42
N LEU A 528 -17.07 11.16 35.87
CA LEU A 528 -17.84 12.05 35.01
C LEU A 528 -17.05 13.32 34.65
N SER A 529 -16.27 13.83 35.60
CA SER A 529 -15.32 14.92 35.41
C SER A 529 -14.16 14.76 36.40
N CYS A 530 -12.98 15.23 35.99
CA CYS A 530 -11.77 15.19 36.81
C CYS A 530 -11.73 16.35 37.80
N ARG A 531 -11.13 16.11 38.97
CA ARG A 531 -10.97 17.13 40.00
C ARG A 531 -9.87 18.15 39.65
N ASN A 532 -8.76 17.69 39.09
CA ASN A 532 -7.60 18.52 38.76
C ASN A 532 -7.33 18.55 37.25
N HIS A 533 -6.84 17.43 36.70
CA HIS A 533 -6.39 17.35 35.33
C HIS A 533 -6.89 16.07 34.67
N SER A 534 -7.01 16.09 33.35
CA SER A 534 -7.30 14.91 32.53
C SER A 534 -6.20 14.65 31.51
N ARG A 535 -5.83 13.39 31.34
CA ARG A 535 -4.97 12.93 30.24
C ARG A 535 -5.74 11.87 29.47
N ASP A 536 -6.06 12.16 28.21
CA ASP A 536 -6.83 11.25 27.33
C ASP A 536 -8.12 10.71 27.98
N GLY A 537 -8.86 11.58 28.67
CA GLY A 537 -10.09 11.21 29.37
C GLY A 537 -9.90 10.42 30.68
N THR A 538 -8.68 10.26 31.17
CA THR A 538 -8.37 9.67 32.48
C THR A 538 -7.95 10.75 33.45
N CYS A 539 -8.51 10.76 34.66
CA CYS A 539 -8.17 11.76 35.66
C CYS A 539 -6.79 11.52 36.28
N VAL A 540 -6.01 12.59 36.41
CA VAL A 540 -4.63 12.53 36.91
C VAL A 540 -4.38 13.64 37.91
N GLY A 541 -3.46 13.41 38.85
CA GLY A 541 -3.11 14.39 39.88
C GLY A 541 -2.43 15.65 39.32
N GLY A 542 -1.71 15.52 38.19
CA GLY A 542 -0.98 16.61 37.53
C GLY A 542 -0.46 16.20 36.15
N CYS A 543 -0.25 17.19 35.27
CA CYS A 543 0.41 16.99 33.99
C CYS A 543 1.94 16.91 34.13
N HIS A 544 2.62 16.43 33.09
CA HIS A 544 4.08 16.32 33.01
C HIS A 544 4.77 17.67 32.73
N PHE A 545 4.56 18.64 33.62
CA PHE A 545 5.12 19.99 33.48
C PHE A 545 6.66 19.99 33.63
N TYR A 546 7.17 19.42 34.72
CA TYR A 546 8.58 19.50 35.14
C TYR A 546 9.37 18.20 34.98
N SER A 547 8.66 17.08 34.84
CA SER A 547 9.19 15.72 34.69
C SER A 547 8.16 14.85 33.95
N GLY A 548 8.60 13.71 33.41
CA GLY A 548 7.76 12.83 32.60
C GLY A 548 7.98 12.98 31.09
N THR A 549 7.49 11.99 30.34
CA THR A 549 7.58 11.90 28.87
C THR A 549 6.26 11.32 28.32
N PRO A 550 5.62 11.96 27.32
CA PRO A 550 5.97 13.27 26.74
C PRO A 550 5.80 14.42 27.76
N ARG A 551 6.43 15.57 27.47
CA ARG A 551 6.22 16.80 28.25
C ARG A 551 4.88 17.41 27.90
N GLU A 552 4.23 18.00 28.89
CA GLU A 552 2.86 18.47 28.76
C GLU A 552 2.72 19.91 29.24
N SER A 553 1.71 20.58 28.71
CA SER A 553 1.13 21.82 29.21
C SER A 553 -0.33 21.57 29.56
N ALA A 554 -0.94 22.43 30.37
CA ALA A 554 -2.36 22.32 30.69
C ALA A 554 -3.15 23.32 29.83
N GLY A 555 -4.18 22.83 29.16
CA GLY A 555 -5.20 23.64 28.52
C GLY A 555 -6.00 24.46 29.54
N SER A 556 -6.84 25.37 29.05
CA SER A 556 -7.70 26.20 29.90
C SER A 556 -8.75 25.41 30.68
N ASP A 557 -9.08 24.21 30.22
CA ASP A 557 -10.01 23.24 30.81
C ASP A 557 -9.33 22.21 31.74
N GLY A 558 -8.02 22.32 31.94
CA GLY A 558 -7.24 21.39 32.74
C GLY A 558 -6.80 20.12 31.99
N GLU A 559 -7.06 20.02 30.68
CA GLU A 559 -6.58 18.92 29.86
C GLU A 559 -5.05 18.98 29.68
N CYS A 560 -4.38 17.86 29.92
CA CYS A 560 -2.95 17.71 29.70
C CYS A 560 -2.67 17.52 28.21
N VAL A 561 -2.12 18.53 27.56
CA VAL A 561 -1.78 18.51 26.13
C VAL A 561 -0.27 18.38 25.96
N SER A 562 0.15 17.43 25.12
CA SER A 562 1.56 17.21 24.82
C SER A 562 2.19 18.43 24.14
N CYS A 563 3.40 18.78 24.56
CA CYS A 563 4.24 19.74 23.86
C CYS A 563 4.55 19.26 22.43
N HIS A 564 4.82 20.20 21.53
CA HIS A 564 5.30 19.86 20.19
C HIS A 564 6.55 18.96 20.26
N PRO A 565 6.71 17.95 19.38
CA PRO A 565 7.86 17.04 19.41
C PRO A 565 9.23 17.73 19.30
N GLU A 566 9.27 18.90 18.65
CA GLU A 566 10.47 19.73 18.51
C GLU A 566 10.77 20.59 19.75
N CYS A 567 9.97 20.52 20.82
CA CYS A 567 10.27 21.22 22.07
C CYS A 567 11.29 20.42 22.90
N LYS A 568 12.41 21.06 23.26
CA LYS A 568 13.45 20.45 24.08
C LYS A 568 12.97 20.31 25.54
N PRO A 569 12.97 19.10 26.13
CA PRO A 569 12.64 18.92 27.54
C PRO A 569 13.53 19.76 28.46
N GLN A 570 12.91 20.51 29.37
CA GLN A 570 13.59 21.36 30.36
C GLN A 570 13.52 20.72 31.76
N TRP A 571 14.64 20.74 32.51
CA TRP A 571 14.66 20.29 33.90
C TRP A 571 14.32 21.42 34.85
N GLY A 572 13.37 21.17 35.77
CA GLY A 572 12.93 22.14 36.78
C GLY A 572 12.12 23.34 36.24
N LYS A 573 11.83 23.36 34.93
CA LYS A 573 11.01 24.38 34.24
C LYS A 573 10.05 23.70 33.27
N VAL A 574 9.01 24.42 32.87
CA VAL A 574 8.10 23.98 31.79
C VAL A 574 8.86 23.89 30.47
N SER A 575 8.47 22.95 29.60
CA SER A 575 9.12 22.74 28.30
C SER A 575 8.40 23.43 27.14
N CYS A 576 7.11 23.67 27.30
CA CYS A 576 6.28 24.44 26.38
C CYS A 576 5.18 25.19 27.15
N THR A 577 4.59 26.19 26.51
CA THR A 577 3.39 26.89 27.00
C THR A 577 2.11 26.46 26.28
N GLY A 578 2.24 25.59 25.27
CA GLY A 578 1.15 25.12 24.42
C GLY A 578 1.62 24.03 23.45
N PRO A 579 0.71 23.52 22.61
CA PRO A 579 1.01 22.42 21.68
C PRO A 579 1.79 22.84 20.44
N GLY A 580 1.89 24.15 20.13
CA GLY A 580 2.51 24.65 18.90
C GLY A 580 4.03 24.57 18.91
N ALA A 581 4.63 24.46 17.71
CA ALA A 581 6.09 24.49 17.54
C ALA A 581 6.73 25.84 17.92
N ASN A 582 5.93 26.91 18.00
CA ASN A 582 6.30 28.24 18.48
C ASN A 582 6.11 28.44 19.99
N ASP A 583 5.42 27.51 20.67
CA ASP A 583 5.17 27.57 22.12
C ASP A 583 6.26 26.86 22.92
N CYS A 584 7.31 26.39 22.25
CA CYS A 584 8.46 25.76 22.90
C CYS A 584 9.31 26.79 23.63
N VAL A 585 9.74 26.46 24.86
CA VAL A 585 10.72 27.28 25.60
C VAL A 585 12.09 27.24 24.93
N ALA A 586 12.47 26.10 24.35
CA ALA A 586 13.67 25.92 23.54
C ALA A 586 13.45 24.81 22.50
N CYS A 587 14.09 24.94 21.34
CA CYS A 587 14.01 23.94 20.27
C CYS A 587 14.95 22.76 20.53
N ALA A 588 14.52 21.55 20.19
CA ALA A 588 15.31 20.33 20.28
C ALA A 588 16.38 20.28 19.19
N ASN A 589 16.01 20.63 17.95
CA ASN A 589 16.86 20.58 16.77
C ASN A 589 17.21 21.99 16.27
N LEU A 590 16.36 22.55 15.41
CA LEU A 590 16.60 23.82 14.71
C LEU A 590 15.43 24.78 14.91
N ARG A 591 15.64 26.03 14.53
CA ARG A 591 14.64 27.09 14.61
C ARG A 591 14.54 27.85 13.30
N ASP A 592 13.34 27.87 12.72
CA ASP A 592 13.02 28.66 11.53
C ASP A 592 12.05 29.79 11.90
N GLY A 593 12.58 31.01 12.00
CA GLY A 593 11.83 32.14 12.55
C GLY A 593 11.36 31.86 14.00
N PRO A 594 10.07 31.96 14.31
CA PRO A 594 9.56 31.66 15.65
C PRO A 594 9.30 30.17 15.92
N TYR A 595 9.42 29.29 14.92
CA TYR A 595 9.01 27.89 15.02
C TYR A 595 10.21 26.95 15.20
N CYS A 596 10.09 25.96 16.08
CA CYS A 596 11.04 24.86 16.19
C CYS A 596 10.79 23.81 15.08
N VAL A 597 11.84 23.44 14.36
CA VAL A 597 11.78 22.53 13.21
C VAL A 597 12.86 21.45 13.28
N SER A 598 12.57 20.28 12.73
CA SER A 598 13.53 19.16 12.66
C SER A 598 14.63 19.41 11.62
N SER A 599 14.32 20.13 10.56
CA SER A 599 15.22 20.48 9.46
C SER A 599 14.86 21.84 8.88
N CYS A 600 15.85 22.57 8.35
CA CYS A 600 15.58 23.83 7.66
C CYS A 600 14.84 23.58 6.34
N PRO A 601 13.95 24.49 5.91
CA PRO A 601 13.22 24.37 4.65
C PRO A 601 14.17 24.11 3.46
N SER A 602 13.98 22.99 2.80
CA SER A 602 14.80 22.56 1.67
C SER A 602 13.90 22.07 0.55
N GLY A 603 13.85 22.81 -0.56
CA GLY A 603 13.02 22.44 -1.69
C GLY A 603 11.53 22.79 -1.55
N VAL A 604 11.16 23.76 -0.69
CA VAL A 604 9.73 24.12 -0.48
C VAL A 604 9.26 25.18 -1.48
N ASN A 605 8.06 25.03 -2.04
CA ASN A 605 7.56 25.92 -3.08
C ASN A 605 7.09 27.28 -2.51
N ASP A 606 7.47 28.38 -3.16
CA ASP A 606 7.08 29.75 -2.79
C ASP A 606 5.89 30.31 -3.57
N GLY A 607 5.33 29.53 -4.49
CA GLY A 607 4.16 29.90 -5.30
C GLY A 607 4.46 30.87 -6.46
N GLN A 608 5.72 31.28 -6.66
CA GLN A 608 6.09 32.19 -7.74
C GLN A 608 6.99 31.54 -8.79
N ARG A 609 8.28 31.32 -8.50
CA ARG A 609 9.27 30.96 -9.53
C ARG A 609 10.41 30.07 -9.04
N GLY A 610 10.36 29.54 -7.81
CA GLY A 610 11.43 28.68 -7.34
C GLY A 610 11.18 27.96 -6.03
N LEU A 611 12.03 26.97 -5.78
CA LEU A 611 12.12 26.28 -4.51
C LEU A 611 12.94 27.12 -3.53
N ILE A 612 12.50 27.14 -2.27
CA ILE A 612 13.21 27.78 -1.17
C ILE A 612 14.15 26.77 -0.54
N PHE A 613 15.39 27.20 -0.37
CA PHE A 613 16.40 26.48 0.38
C PHE A 613 16.93 27.37 1.50
N LYS A 614 17.03 26.79 2.69
CA LYS A 614 17.66 27.38 3.86
C LYS A 614 18.71 26.42 4.42
N TYR A 615 19.74 26.97 5.05
CA TYR A 615 20.77 26.21 5.73
C TYR A 615 20.75 26.50 7.24
N PRO A 616 21.14 25.53 8.09
CA PRO A 616 21.29 25.76 9.52
C PRO A 616 22.61 26.46 9.83
N THR A 617 22.54 27.51 10.65
CA THR A 617 23.70 28.16 11.27
C THR A 617 24.25 27.32 12.43
N LYS A 618 25.42 27.69 12.97
CA LYS A 618 26.04 27.00 14.12
C LYS A 618 25.17 27.08 15.38
N GLU A 619 24.37 28.13 15.49
CA GLU A 619 23.43 28.39 16.57
C GLU A 619 22.09 27.64 16.38
N GLY A 620 21.93 26.91 15.27
CA GLY A 620 20.72 26.14 14.95
C GLY A 620 19.59 26.96 14.35
N LEU A 621 19.85 28.18 13.87
CA LEU A 621 18.88 29.02 13.17
C LEU A 621 18.89 28.74 11.67
N CYS A 622 17.71 28.72 11.04
CA CYS A 622 17.58 28.52 9.60
C CYS A 622 17.65 29.85 8.83
N GLU A 623 18.65 29.98 7.96
CA GLU A 623 18.89 31.16 7.13
C GLU A 623 18.77 30.86 5.64
N PRO A 624 18.34 31.82 4.81
CA PRO A 624 18.17 31.60 3.37
C PRO A 624 19.48 31.34 2.64
N CYS A 625 19.46 30.39 1.70
CA CYS A 625 20.53 30.18 0.75
C CYS A 625 20.68 31.37 -0.21
N HIS A 626 21.85 31.45 -0.88
CA HIS A 626 22.05 32.36 -1.99
C HIS A 626 21.03 32.11 -3.12
N GLN A 627 20.56 33.16 -3.79
CA GLN A 627 19.46 33.09 -4.78
C GLN A 627 19.73 32.16 -5.97
N ASN A 628 21.00 31.96 -6.32
CA ASN A 628 21.41 31.08 -7.41
C ASN A 628 21.57 29.60 -7.00
N CYS A 629 21.44 29.26 -5.71
CA CYS A 629 21.51 27.88 -5.25
C CYS A 629 20.16 27.16 -5.48
N THR A 630 19.93 26.68 -6.70
CA THR A 630 18.67 26.01 -7.10
C THR A 630 18.53 24.57 -6.59
N GLN A 631 19.60 23.99 -6.04
CA GLN A 631 19.65 22.64 -5.48
C GLN A 631 20.00 22.60 -3.98
N GLY A 632 19.97 23.76 -3.31
CA GLY A 632 20.35 23.90 -1.90
C GLY A 632 21.79 24.35 -1.64
N CYS A 633 22.10 24.60 -0.37
CA CYS A 633 23.37 25.15 0.09
C CYS A 633 23.74 24.68 1.51
N PHE A 634 24.99 24.91 1.89
CA PHE A 634 25.49 24.71 3.26
C PHE A 634 25.85 26.02 3.98
N GLY A 635 25.67 27.16 3.31
CA GLY A 635 26.07 28.48 3.77
C GLY A 635 25.48 29.60 2.91
N PRO A 636 25.74 30.86 3.27
CA PRO A 636 25.13 32.01 2.62
C PRO A 636 25.74 32.35 1.26
N GLY A 637 26.94 31.87 0.96
CA GLY A 637 27.69 32.23 -0.24
C GLY A 637 27.36 31.38 -1.47
N LEU A 638 27.66 31.91 -2.66
CA LEU A 638 27.57 31.16 -3.92
C LEU A 638 28.53 29.95 -3.96
N SER A 639 29.67 30.04 -3.26
CA SER A 639 30.61 28.93 -3.06
C SER A 639 30.00 27.76 -2.30
N ASP A 640 28.94 28.02 -1.52
CA ASP A 640 28.35 27.06 -0.59
C ASP A 640 27.14 26.34 -1.22
N CYS A 641 26.81 26.65 -2.48
CA CYS A 641 25.83 25.88 -3.24
C CYS A 641 26.33 24.44 -3.46
N LEU A 642 25.40 23.49 -3.46
CA LEU A 642 25.71 22.05 -3.62
C LEU A 642 26.49 21.73 -4.91
N GLU A 643 26.23 22.48 -5.99
CA GLU A 643 26.87 22.33 -7.31
C GLU A 643 28.38 22.64 -7.28
N THR A 644 28.75 23.73 -6.58
CA THR A 644 30.12 24.23 -6.47
C THR A 644 30.98 23.34 -5.57
N ALA A 645 30.39 22.76 -4.53
CA ALA A 645 31.06 21.80 -3.65
C ALA A 645 31.43 20.49 -4.37
N ARG A 646 30.60 19.99 -5.30
CA ARG A 646 30.94 18.82 -6.14
C ARG A 646 32.11 19.10 -7.08
N LEU A 647 32.18 20.31 -7.64
CA LEU A 647 33.28 20.73 -8.51
C LEU A 647 34.60 20.97 -7.73
N ALA A 648 34.53 21.49 -6.50
CA ALA A 648 35.71 21.71 -5.66
C ALA A 648 36.36 20.39 -5.17
N VAL A 649 35.57 19.35 -4.92
CA VAL A 649 36.10 18.02 -4.51
C VAL A 649 36.70 17.25 -5.70
N SER A 650 36.25 17.53 -6.93
CA SER A 650 36.71 16.85 -8.15
C SER A 650 38.16 17.16 -8.55
N SER A 651 38.74 18.29 -8.12
CA SER A 651 40.10 18.68 -8.57
C SER A 651 41.22 17.92 -7.87
N GLY A 652 41.01 17.45 -6.63
CA GLY A 652 42.06 16.78 -5.84
C GLY A 652 42.12 15.26 -5.97
N GLN A 653 41.03 14.61 -6.38
CA GLN A 653 40.95 13.14 -6.41
C GLN A 653 41.22 12.50 -7.77
N ILE A 654 41.11 13.22 -8.88
CA ILE A 654 41.34 12.64 -10.23
C ILE A 654 42.80 12.23 -10.42
N THR A 655 43.76 12.97 -9.86
CA THR A 655 45.19 12.63 -9.89
C THR A 655 45.55 11.44 -9.00
N GLY A 656 44.83 11.22 -7.89
CA GLY A 656 45.07 10.07 -7.00
C GLY A 656 44.50 8.76 -7.54
N ILE A 657 43.31 8.80 -8.16
CA ILE A 657 42.61 7.61 -8.68
C ILE A 657 43.24 7.11 -9.99
N ALA A 658 43.69 8.02 -10.87
CA ALA A 658 44.32 7.66 -12.14
C ALA A 658 45.65 6.89 -11.96
N LEU A 659 46.34 7.06 -10.84
CA LEU A 659 47.59 6.34 -10.53
C LEU A 659 47.37 5.18 -9.54
N GLY A 660 46.48 5.31 -8.57
CA GLY A 660 46.27 4.28 -7.54
C GLY A 660 45.49 3.05 -8.01
N VAL A 661 44.47 3.24 -8.86
CA VAL A 661 43.61 2.13 -9.30
C VAL A 661 44.32 1.14 -10.21
N PRO A 662 45.11 1.55 -11.23
CA PRO A 662 45.86 0.61 -12.05
C PRO A 662 46.90 -0.17 -11.24
N SER A 663 47.61 0.50 -10.32
CA SER A 663 48.61 -0.15 -9.47
C SER A 663 47.99 -1.16 -8.49
N GLY A 664 46.84 -0.82 -7.90
CA GLY A 664 46.07 -1.73 -7.06
C GLY A 664 45.53 -2.93 -7.84
N LEU A 665 45.00 -2.70 -9.04
CA LEU A 665 44.50 -3.80 -9.90
C LEU A 665 45.62 -4.73 -10.33
N ILE A 666 46.78 -4.21 -10.71
CA ILE A 666 47.95 -5.02 -11.09
C ILE A 666 48.45 -5.83 -9.89
N PHE A 667 48.50 -5.24 -8.70
CA PHE A 667 48.89 -5.95 -7.48
C PHE A 667 47.89 -7.05 -7.13
N CYS A 668 46.59 -6.78 -7.21
CA CYS A 668 45.54 -7.78 -6.99
C CYS A 668 45.61 -8.91 -8.04
N LEU A 669 45.82 -8.59 -9.32
CA LEU A 669 45.96 -9.59 -10.38
C LEU A 669 47.23 -10.43 -10.20
N ALA A 670 48.34 -9.83 -9.75
CA ALA A 670 49.57 -10.56 -9.43
C ALA A 670 49.39 -11.50 -8.23
N MET A 671 48.68 -11.06 -7.19
CA MET A 671 48.36 -11.89 -6.02
C MET A 671 47.42 -13.05 -6.38
N VAL A 672 46.42 -12.81 -7.23
CA VAL A 672 45.54 -13.86 -7.77
C VAL A 672 46.33 -14.83 -8.64
N PHE A 673 47.23 -14.35 -9.51
CA PHE A 673 48.06 -15.19 -10.35
C PHE A 673 49.03 -16.07 -9.53
N LEU A 674 49.70 -15.50 -8.52
CA LEU A 674 50.53 -16.24 -7.57
C LEU A 674 49.70 -17.25 -6.77
N GLY A 675 48.49 -16.90 -6.35
CA GLY A 675 47.54 -17.81 -5.72
C GLY A 675 47.16 -18.98 -6.63
N VAL A 676 46.87 -18.72 -7.92
CA VAL A 676 46.58 -19.75 -8.91
C VAL A 676 47.79 -20.64 -9.17
N LEU A 677 49.00 -20.09 -9.26
CA LEU A 677 50.24 -20.88 -9.39
C LEU A 677 50.51 -21.74 -8.16
N TYR A 678 50.29 -21.21 -6.95
CA TYR A 678 50.41 -21.96 -5.71
C TYR A 678 49.38 -23.10 -5.62
N HIS A 679 48.12 -22.84 -5.96
CA HIS A 679 47.08 -23.86 -6.00
C HIS A 679 47.32 -24.90 -7.11
N ARG A 680 47.83 -24.49 -8.28
CA ARG A 680 48.27 -25.42 -9.33
C ARG A 680 49.44 -26.27 -8.87
N GLY A 681 50.42 -25.69 -8.17
CA GLY A 681 51.57 -26.41 -7.60
C GLY A 681 51.12 -27.48 -6.59
N LEU A 682 50.23 -27.13 -5.67
CA LEU A 682 49.62 -28.08 -4.72
C LEU A 682 48.82 -29.17 -5.43
N ALA A 683 48.03 -28.82 -6.46
CA ALA A 683 47.25 -29.80 -7.22
C ALA A 683 48.15 -30.77 -8.01
N ILE A 684 49.26 -30.28 -8.57
CA ILE A 684 50.26 -31.10 -9.27
C ILE A 684 50.97 -32.03 -8.28
N GLN A 685 51.38 -31.54 -7.11
CA GLN A 685 51.98 -32.39 -6.07
C GLN A 685 51.01 -33.49 -5.62
N ARG A 686 49.73 -33.18 -5.38
CA ARG A 686 48.69 -34.19 -5.06
C ARG A 686 48.51 -35.23 -6.16
N LYS A 687 48.48 -34.81 -7.43
CA LYS A 687 48.38 -35.74 -8.57
C LYS A 687 49.62 -36.63 -8.70
N ARG A 688 50.83 -36.09 -8.44
CA ARG A 688 52.10 -36.85 -8.49
C ARG A 688 52.24 -37.82 -7.31
N ALA A 689 51.80 -37.43 -6.12
CA ALA A 689 51.68 -38.30 -4.94
C ALA A 689 50.72 -39.46 -5.21
N MET A 690 49.50 -39.16 -5.68
CA MET A 690 48.49 -40.18 -6.01
C MET A 690 48.98 -41.16 -7.10
N ARG A 691 49.67 -40.65 -8.14
CA ARG A 691 50.22 -41.50 -9.21
C ARG A 691 51.33 -42.41 -8.69
N ARG A 692 52.27 -41.89 -7.88
CA ARG A 692 53.30 -42.71 -7.22
C ARG A 692 52.69 -43.81 -6.33
N TYR A 693 51.58 -43.53 -5.64
CA TYR A 693 50.86 -44.54 -4.85
C TYR A 693 50.06 -45.56 -5.67
N LEU A 694 49.55 -45.17 -6.84
CA LEU A 694 48.89 -46.10 -7.76
C LEU A 694 49.90 -47.00 -8.49
N GLU A 695 51.12 -46.50 -8.75
CA GLU A 695 52.19 -47.20 -9.47
C GLU A 695 53.13 -48.00 -8.54
N SER A 696 53.28 -47.65 -7.25
CA SER A 696 54.09 -48.40 -6.29
C SER A 696 53.42 -49.72 -5.91
N GLY A 697 53.54 -50.73 -6.77
CA GLY A 697 53.03 -52.10 -6.61
C GLY A 697 53.64 -52.90 -5.44
N GLU A 698 53.64 -52.36 -4.22
CA GLU A 698 54.03 -53.08 -3.01
C GLU A 698 52.80 -53.77 -2.37
N SER A 699 52.89 -55.10 -2.36
CA SER A 699 52.10 -56.14 -1.68
C SER A 699 50.57 -56.03 -1.76
N PHE A 700 49.98 -56.72 -2.73
CA PHE A 700 48.57 -57.11 -2.69
C PHE A 700 48.48 -58.56 -2.20
N GLU A 701 48.14 -58.79 -0.94
CA GLU A 701 47.73 -60.13 -0.51
C GLU A 701 46.31 -60.41 -1.03
N PRO A 702 46.09 -61.53 -1.75
CA PRO A 702 44.78 -61.87 -2.28
C PRO A 702 43.83 -62.25 -1.13
N LEU A 703 42.76 -61.47 -0.95
CA LEU A 703 41.67 -61.81 -0.04
C LEU A 703 40.63 -62.64 -0.81
N GLY A 704 40.67 -63.96 -0.66
CA GLY A 704 39.63 -64.86 -1.17
C GLY A 704 39.91 -66.33 -0.85
N PRO A 705 38.87 -67.14 -0.56
CA PRO A 705 39.02 -68.58 -0.43
C PRO A 705 38.99 -69.23 -1.82
N GLY A 706 40.06 -69.93 -2.20
CA GLY A 706 40.00 -71.00 -3.21
C GLY A 706 39.78 -70.60 -4.68
N GLU A 707 40.26 -71.48 -5.56
CA GLU A 707 40.41 -71.27 -7.00
C GLU A 707 39.07 -71.06 -7.74
N LYS A 708 39.05 -70.06 -8.64
CA LYS A 708 37.97 -69.64 -9.58
C LYS A 708 37.00 -68.52 -9.13
N GLY A 709 37.50 -67.52 -8.40
CA GLY A 709 36.80 -66.22 -8.18
C GLY A 709 37.62 -65.01 -8.66
N THR A 710 36.93 -63.90 -8.99
CA THR A 710 37.53 -62.62 -9.42
C THR A 710 38.49 -62.07 -8.35
N LYS A 711 39.80 -62.00 -8.64
CA LYS A 711 40.79 -61.50 -7.68
C LYS A 711 40.65 -60.00 -7.49
N VAL A 712 40.37 -59.56 -6.26
CA VAL A 712 40.29 -58.14 -5.91
C VAL A 712 41.57 -57.68 -5.22
N TYR A 713 42.17 -56.63 -5.77
CA TYR A 713 43.42 -56.04 -5.31
C TYR A 713 43.11 -54.82 -4.43
N ALA A 714 42.97 -55.04 -3.12
CA ALA A 714 42.79 -53.96 -2.14
C ALA A 714 43.90 -54.03 -1.07
N ARG A 715 44.48 -52.88 -0.71
CA ARG A 715 45.55 -52.82 0.31
C ARG A 715 45.00 -52.68 1.71
N ILE A 716 45.72 -53.20 2.71
CA ILE A 716 45.41 -52.98 4.12
C ILE A 716 45.96 -51.62 4.55
N LEU A 717 45.09 -50.72 5.00
CA LEU A 717 45.43 -49.38 5.49
C LEU A 717 45.46 -49.36 7.02
N LYS A 718 46.38 -48.58 7.60
CA LYS A 718 46.42 -48.36 9.06
C LYS A 718 45.35 -47.32 9.47
N PRO A 719 44.68 -47.49 10.62
CA PRO A 719 43.71 -46.50 11.10
C PRO A 719 44.30 -45.09 11.31
N SER A 720 45.58 -45.00 11.69
CA SER A 720 46.31 -43.73 11.91
C SER A 720 46.40 -42.85 10.67
N ASP A 721 46.36 -43.46 9.49
CA ASP A 721 46.60 -42.80 8.21
C ASP A 721 45.30 -42.16 7.68
N LEU A 722 44.16 -42.50 8.29
CA LEU A 722 42.82 -42.10 7.89
C LEU A 722 42.21 -41.16 8.91
N LYS A 723 41.93 -39.92 8.49
CA LYS A 723 41.20 -38.95 9.31
C LYS A 723 39.81 -38.71 8.77
N LYS A 724 38.79 -39.11 9.52
CA LYS A 724 37.38 -38.76 9.26
C LYS A 724 37.14 -37.31 9.66
N ILE A 725 36.37 -36.56 8.87
CA ILE A 725 36.09 -35.15 9.12
C ILE A 725 34.60 -34.92 9.32
N LYS A 726 33.79 -35.24 8.31
CA LYS A 726 32.35 -34.97 8.32
C LYS A 726 31.61 -36.14 7.72
N VAL A 727 30.46 -36.49 8.31
CA VAL A 727 29.54 -37.46 7.71
C VAL A 727 28.97 -36.89 6.40
N LEU A 728 29.07 -37.65 5.32
CA LEU A 728 28.51 -37.34 4.00
C LEU A 728 27.14 -37.99 3.79
N GLY A 729 26.87 -39.12 4.45
CA GLY A 729 25.57 -39.79 4.36
C GLY A 729 25.54 -41.12 5.10
N PHE A 730 24.33 -41.61 5.33
CA PHE A 730 24.04 -42.89 5.98
C PHE A 730 23.37 -43.82 4.97
N GLY A 731 23.73 -45.10 4.97
CA GLY A 731 23.07 -46.11 4.16
C GLY A 731 22.93 -47.43 4.93
N VAL A 732 22.23 -48.38 4.32
CA VAL A 732 21.89 -49.69 4.92
C VAL A 732 23.12 -50.45 5.44
N PHE A 733 24.30 -50.19 4.89
CA PHE A 733 25.56 -50.86 5.24
C PHE A 733 26.54 -49.96 6.02
N GLY A 734 26.05 -48.88 6.65
CA GLY A 734 26.82 -48.00 7.52
C GLY A 734 27.01 -46.56 7.01
N THR A 735 27.95 -45.85 7.61
CA THR A 735 28.10 -44.39 7.46
C THR A 735 29.28 -44.01 6.56
N VAL A 736 29.08 -43.09 5.62
CA VAL A 736 30.13 -42.56 4.75
C VAL A 736 30.61 -41.20 5.28
N HIS A 737 31.92 -41.04 5.42
CA HIS A 737 32.56 -39.82 5.88
C HIS A 737 33.45 -39.22 4.80
N LYS A 738 33.48 -37.89 4.71
CA LYS A 738 34.56 -37.17 4.06
C LYS A 738 35.79 -37.25 4.96
N GLY A 739 36.93 -37.61 4.41
CA GLY A 739 38.17 -37.71 5.16
C GLY A 739 39.40 -37.38 4.33
N PHE A 740 40.55 -37.44 4.98
CA PHE A 740 41.85 -37.42 4.34
C PHE A 740 42.59 -38.71 4.65
N TRP A 741 43.25 -39.25 3.64
CA TRP A 741 44.26 -40.28 3.77
C TRP A 741 45.63 -39.63 3.60
N THR A 742 46.52 -39.87 4.55
CA THR A 742 47.92 -39.41 4.48
C THR A 742 48.77 -40.67 4.45
N PRO A 743 49.30 -41.04 3.29
CA PRO A 743 49.95 -42.32 3.18
C PRO A 743 51.38 -42.28 3.75
N GLU A 744 51.87 -43.43 4.21
CA GLU A 744 53.07 -43.54 5.03
C GLU A 744 54.32 -43.01 4.30
N GLY A 745 54.97 -42.00 4.89
CA GLY A 745 56.16 -41.36 4.30
C GLY A 745 55.89 -40.11 3.46
N GLU A 746 54.64 -39.72 3.21
CA GLU A 746 54.30 -38.47 2.50
C GLU A 746 53.57 -37.45 3.39
N SER A 747 53.88 -36.16 3.21
CA SER A 747 53.21 -35.05 3.91
C SER A 747 51.92 -34.56 3.22
N VAL A 748 51.55 -35.18 2.09
CA VAL A 748 50.44 -34.76 1.24
C VAL A 748 49.15 -35.47 1.64
N LYS A 749 48.14 -34.67 2.00
CA LYS A 749 46.80 -35.18 2.37
C LYS A 749 45.95 -35.43 1.12
N ILE A 750 45.55 -36.67 0.91
CA ILE A 750 44.71 -37.11 -0.22
C ILE A 750 43.24 -37.14 0.25
N PRO A 751 42.32 -36.37 -0.35
CA PRO A 751 40.91 -36.41 0.03
C PRO A 751 40.28 -37.74 -0.38
N VAL A 752 39.61 -38.41 0.56
CA VAL A 752 38.96 -39.72 0.35
C VAL A 752 37.57 -39.75 0.98
N ALA A 753 36.73 -40.68 0.52
CA ALA A 753 35.50 -41.06 1.19
C ALA A 753 35.75 -42.33 2.02
N ILE A 754 35.44 -42.30 3.31
CA ILE A 754 35.67 -43.39 4.26
C ILE A 754 34.31 -43.96 4.67
N LYS A 755 34.01 -45.18 4.23
CA LYS A 755 32.79 -45.90 4.64
C LYS A 755 33.07 -46.79 5.83
N THR A 756 32.36 -46.57 6.93
CA THR A 756 32.41 -47.42 8.13
C THR A 756 31.23 -48.38 8.10
N ILE A 757 31.51 -49.68 8.13
CA ILE A 757 30.49 -50.74 8.18
C ILE A 757 30.22 -51.04 9.66
N GLN A 758 28.95 -51.09 10.05
CA GLN A 758 28.51 -51.48 11.39
C GLN A 758 27.85 -52.86 11.28
N ASP A 759 28.30 -53.84 12.06
CA ASP A 759 27.64 -55.15 12.16
C ASP A 759 26.61 -55.10 13.31
N ILE A 760 25.34 -55.29 12.96
CA ILE A 760 24.20 -55.23 13.90
C ILE A 760 23.79 -56.65 14.33
N SER A 761 24.40 -57.71 13.76
CA SER A 761 23.90 -59.09 13.88
C SER A 761 24.75 -60.03 14.74
N GLY A 762 25.98 -59.65 15.12
CA GLY A 762 26.80 -60.35 16.11
C GLY A 762 27.13 -61.83 15.81
N ARG A 763 26.87 -62.30 14.59
CA ARG A 763 26.98 -63.72 14.21
C ARG A 763 27.88 -64.01 13.02
N GLN A 764 28.69 -63.06 12.57
CA GLN A 764 29.72 -63.32 11.56
C GLN A 764 31.10 -62.90 12.06
N THR A 765 31.97 -63.88 12.27
CA THR A 765 33.40 -63.66 12.48
C THR A 765 33.98 -62.92 11.26
N PHE A 766 34.85 -61.94 11.52
CA PHE A 766 35.51 -61.03 10.56
C PHE A 766 36.33 -61.71 9.44
N THR A 767 36.24 -63.04 9.29
CA THR A 767 36.89 -63.87 8.28
C THR A 767 36.05 -64.08 7.01
N GLU A 768 34.79 -63.64 6.96
CA GLU A 768 33.99 -63.63 5.72
C GLU A 768 34.04 -62.26 5.05
N ILE A 769 35.09 -62.04 4.26
CA ILE A 769 35.23 -60.90 3.36
C ILE A 769 34.10 -60.98 2.34
N THR A 770 33.11 -60.15 2.57
CA THR A 770 31.77 -60.22 2.00
C THR A 770 31.84 -59.96 0.49
N ASN A 771 31.11 -60.75 -0.32
CA ASN A 771 30.97 -60.61 -1.78
C ASN A 771 30.81 -59.15 -2.26
N HIS A 772 30.26 -58.28 -1.41
CA HIS A 772 30.10 -56.86 -1.65
C HIS A 772 31.43 -56.09 -1.85
N MET A 773 32.48 -56.41 -1.09
CA MET A 773 33.81 -55.79 -1.28
C MET A 773 34.48 -56.31 -2.57
N LEU A 774 34.25 -57.57 -2.93
CA LEU A 774 34.70 -58.14 -4.20
C LEU A 774 33.99 -57.49 -5.41
N SER A 775 32.69 -57.27 -5.32
CA SER A 775 31.93 -56.59 -6.38
C SER A 775 32.36 -55.13 -6.53
N MET A 776 32.64 -54.42 -5.45
CA MET A 776 33.09 -53.02 -5.53
C MET A 776 34.54 -52.87 -6.01
N GLY A 777 35.43 -53.79 -5.62
CA GLY A 777 36.84 -53.75 -6.03
C GLY A 777 37.10 -54.24 -7.46
N SER A 778 36.14 -54.93 -8.09
CA SER A 778 36.24 -55.40 -9.48
C SER A 778 35.68 -54.42 -10.51
N LEU A 779 35.03 -53.34 -10.09
CA LEU A 779 34.48 -52.30 -10.98
C LEU A 779 35.55 -51.24 -11.29
N ASP A 780 36.04 -51.24 -12.53
CA ASP A 780 36.90 -50.19 -13.06
C ASP A 780 36.14 -49.41 -14.14
N HIS A 781 35.63 -48.22 -13.77
CA HIS A 781 34.87 -47.37 -14.67
C HIS A 781 35.11 -45.89 -14.33
N PRO A 782 35.26 -44.99 -15.32
CA PRO A 782 35.59 -43.58 -15.09
C PRO A 782 34.56 -42.82 -14.23
N TYR A 783 33.33 -43.35 -14.11
CA TYR A 783 32.26 -42.77 -13.30
C TYR A 783 32.00 -43.53 -11.98
N ILE A 784 32.82 -44.54 -11.64
CA ILE A 784 32.71 -45.32 -10.40
C ILE A 784 33.93 -45.03 -9.51
N VAL A 785 33.70 -44.85 -8.21
CA VAL A 785 34.77 -44.55 -7.25
C VAL A 785 35.59 -45.81 -7.00
N ARG A 786 36.88 -45.76 -7.32
CA ARG A 786 37.83 -46.86 -7.11
C ARG A 786 38.10 -47.10 -5.62
N LEU A 787 38.05 -48.35 -5.18
CA LEU A 787 38.45 -48.75 -3.83
C LEU A 787 39.98 -48.67 -3.69
N LEU A 788 40.47 -47.87 -2.74
CA LEU A 788 41.91 -47.66 -2.52
C LEU A 788 42.53 -48.61 -1.49
N GLY A 789 41.75 -49.04 -0.50
CA GLY A 789 42.21 -49.95 0.54
C GLY A 789 41.15 -50.18 1.62
N ILE A 790 41.43 -51.14 2.50
CA ILE A 790 40.56 -51.60 3.58
C ILE A 790 41.32 -51.47 4.89
N CYS A 791 40.67 -50.95 5.93
CA CYS A 791 41.27 -50.81 7.26
C CYS A 791 40.58 -51.80 8.22
N PRO A 792 41.18 -52.96 8.54
CA PRO A 792 40.62 -53.90 9.51
C PRO A 792 40.80 -53.36 10.92
N GLY A 793 39.73 -53.36 11.72
CA GLY A 793 39.77 -52.89 13.12
C GLY A 793 39.41 -54.01 14.09
N ARG A 794 40.21 -54.19 15.15
CA ARG A 794 39.73 -54.78 16.42
C ARG A 794 39.31 -53.62 17.35
N GLN A 795 38.14 -53.77 17.97
CA GLN A 795 37.39 -52.85 18.87
C GLN A 795 38.21 -52.27 20.06
N PRO A 796 37.61 -51.57 21.07
CA PRO A 796 36.81 -50.32 21.09
C PRO A 796 37.33 -49.31 22.18
N CYS A 797 36.66 -48.13 22.29
CA CYS A 797 36.63 -47.17 23.41
C CYS A 797 37.88 -46.33 23.80
N SER A 798 37.75 -45.00 23.75
CA SER A 798 37.86 -44.11 24.93
C SER A 798 37.58 -42.64 24.52
N TRP A 799 36.63 -42.05 25.26
CA TRP A 799 36.19 -40.65 25.43
C TRP A 799 36.43 -39.62 24.31
#